data_AF-A0A2A6RPE9-F1
#
_entry.id   AF-A0A2A6RPE9-F1
#
_cell.length_a   1.000
_cell.length_b   1.000
_cell.length_c   1.000
_cell.angle_alpha   90.00
_cell.angle_beta   90.00
_cell.angle_gamma   90.00
#
_symmetry.space_group_name_H-M   'P 1'
#
loop_
_entity.id
_entity.type
_entity.pdbx_description
1 polymer ?
#
loop_
_entity_poly.entity_id
_entity_poly.type
_entity_poly.pdbx_seq_one_letter_code
_entity_poly.pdbx_strand_id
1 'polypeptide(L)'
;MRHRQPFALPLALSLIIALVTLAGIPAMPTAVATEPTYVTTITVNTTADLDLDGSRTCANRPDEPCTLRRAIVQARGLTASQRPALIRFDLPADQANTGDAAGTWTIVLNEGVGANLRDLAGGQVTIDGRTQPGGRAAADGPKVFIHGSTQADRLVINGNGNRLIGLGFIYYNVLFNASNNLVQDVWSGLQESGQAIFFLRDDPSVDSRASFGDATASVGNVFRNVVVTGSRTVAITMRGKDGTIEDSLFGTRADGTVPTIAADRKCRPNARYNNWFGGAGVSLMGTGHTVRNNRFAGLLWASKDPLNTPPVAIDINTANNLVENNIIGIDSAGQKVGICSDAIRLTSSGNQLLNNTIYGAGVRNDDPNKTTEGEQPQTGAIGISGGGVSLGANLMRGNLTEDSIAPVFFFPSVSVRYSYFNPAKVTAISGRTVSGTSGDRANPPAPHQPFDCDCPNCEIELFLDDDDGNIETLTSLGTVTADAQGNWTAENILPAGGLGANQGIRTQITTAANGTIQGFNAGTTSRVSRELYGPSGVINVPAPPAPPRATAPTEYATVAPRAVPDAPEYSFQTTITVNSTSDPDTDQSTTCATQPCTLRRAIVQARALPAEQRPVLIEFDIPTSDARHNATLGVWRIDLNSATSNPFRRLEGGQIVIDGTTQPGGRADGPKIFVRGTNNQHIMIVDSRDNIIRGLGLQGFGLQVNFGGNFIEENWLGLNEDGQSIYYINGNNAIDNKATIQDAETPPAQEGGNVYRNNVVAGSRVSAMTIRSDDSWVVGNYIGTRADGTIPTSGAEVCTSMDWISGDGISVIGGKGTQVGGPSAAERNYLVGLSIRSNDPEVTQPIGIQVGSVGNYLIQNNYIGRDTAGNNVGVCGEGIRMSGDFTVVQDNYIVARQNAALNHLPNVVGANANTYRSNRIVASQQAIIFGPIVPDDLAFFNPGKVTVIDGTRVRGTSGDPGQPPGGRPPIDSSCPFCTIEIFLDNRDNRVETLQSLGTTQADRNGNWAFTLPAALTDQQGLRTVSTANNYGVINQYEAGTSTKVSELYIPGEEEGFAVFLPLVRR
;
A
#
# COMPACT_ATOMS: atom_id res chain seq x y z
N MET A 1 2.58 79.06 47.87
CA MET A 1 1.54 79.24 48.93
C MET A 1 0.87 77.89 49.18
N ARG A 2 0.89 77.47 50.45
CA ARG A 2 0.20 76.32 51.11
C ARG A 2 0.60 74.91 50.64
N HIS A 3 1.30 74.04 51.40
CA HIS A 3 1.19 73.45 52.77
C HIS A 3 0.30 72.19 52.93
N ARG A 4 0.97 71.12 53.42
CA ARG A 4 0.57 70.00 54.34
C ARG A 4 -0.39 68.92 53.78
N GLN A 5 0.05 67.66 53.55
CA GLN A 5 0.28 66.51 54.48
C GLN A 5 -0.97 66.02 55.24
N PRO A 6 -1.04 64.75 55.73
CA PRO A 6 -0.62 63.43 55.19
C PRO A 6 -1.73 62.35 55.45
N PHE A 7 -1.60 61.09 54.99
CA PHE A 7 -2.11 59.93 55.76
C PHE A 7 -1.42 58.63 55.34
N ALA A 8 -0.91 57.93 56.34
CA ALA A 8 -0.34 56.59 56.29
C ALA A 8 -1.43 55.53 56.52
N LEU A 9 -1.35 54.36 55.86
CA LEU A 9 -0.95 53.09 56.48
C LEU A 9 -1.08 51.92 55.47
N PRO A 10 -0.07 51.03 55.35
CA PRO A 10 -0.12 49.82 54.53
C PRO A 10 -0.33 48.58 55.40
N LEU A 11 -1.50 47.92 55.37
CA LEU A 11 -1.69 46.58 55.96
C LEU A 11 -3.09 46.02 55.58
N ALA A 12 -3.32 45.72 54.30
CA ALA A 12 -4.54 45.01 53.88
C ALA A 12 -4.43 44.23 52.57
N LEU A 13 -3.42 44.52 51.71
CA LEU A 13 -3.37 43.92 50.37
C LEU A 13 -2.66 42.55 50.32
N SER A 14 -1.85 42.22 51.31
CA SER A 14 -1.05 40.99 51.34
C SER A 14 -1.85 39.74 51.76
N LEU A 15 -3.07 39.88 52.27
CA LEU A 15 -3.91 38.76 52.71
C LEU A 15 -4.93 38.30 51.64
N ILE A 16 -5.14 39.09 50.57
CA ILE A 16 -6.08 38.75 49.48
C ILE A 16 -5.41 37.88 48.41
N ILE A 17 -4.09 37.95 48.25
CA ILE A 17 -3.36 37.17 47.23
C ILE A 17 -3.11 35.72 47.69
N ALA A 18 -3.06 35.45 49.01
CA ALA A 18 -2.85 34.11 49.55
C ALA A 18 -4.12 33.22 49.60
N LEU A 19 -5.31 33.78 49.33
CA LEU A 19 -6.58 33.03 49.30
C LEU A 19 -7.04 32.65 47.87
N VAL A 20 -6.35 33.13 46.84
CA VAL A 20 -6.69 32.85 45.42
C VAL A 20 -6.00 31.59 44.88
N THR A 21 -5.03 31.01 45.60
CA THR A 21 -4.29 29.81 45.16
C THR A 21 -4.82 28.47 45.69
N LEU A 22 -5.94 28.45 46.44
CA LEU A 22 -6.55 27.23 47.01
C LEU A 22 -8.02 27.00 46.61
N ALA A 23 -8.61 27.89 45.81
CA ALA A 23 -9.90 27.66 45.18
C ALA A 23 -9.66 27.33 43.71
N GLY A 24 -9.82 26.05 43.33
CA GLY A 24 -9.86 25.66 41.93
C GLY A 24 -10.84 26.57 41.19
N ILE A 25 -10.37 27.21 40.12
CA ILE A 25 -11.23 27.97 39.23
C ILE A 25 -12.30 26.97 38.78
N PRO A 26 -13.60 27.14 39.13
CA PRO A 26 -14.63 26.28 38.59
C PRO A 26 -14.51 26.42 37.08
N ALA A 27 -14.40 25.30 36.37
CA ALA A 27 -14.53 25.27 34.93
C ALA A 27 -15.68 26.20 34.57
N MET A 28 -15.40 27.27 33.80
CA MET A 28 -16.50 28.09 33.29
C MET A 28 -17.44 27.07 32.63
N PRO A 29 -18.72 27.01 33.02
CA PRO A 29 -19.64 26.08 32.41
C PRO A 29 -19.58 26.36 30.91
N THR A 30 -19.01 25.42 30.16
CA THR A 30 -19.13 25.41 28.70
C THR A 30 -20.61 25.63 28.45
N ALA A 31 -20.97 26.76 27.85
CA ALA A 31 -22.33 27.03 27.48
C ALA A 31 -22.81 25.78 26.73
N VAL A 32 -23.71 25.02 27.34
CA VAL A 32 -24.27 23.83 26.71
C VAL A 32 -24.95 24.37 25.47
N ALA A 33 -24.32 24.16 24.32
CA ALA A 33 -24.90 24.55 23.04
C ALA A 33 -26.23 23.80 22.97
N THR A 34 -27.33 24.54 23.11
CA THR A 34 -28.66 23.96 22.99
C THR A 34 -28.74 23.32 21.62
N GLU A 35 -28.97 22.00 21.56
CA GLU A 35 -29.13 21.29 20.29
C GLU A 35 -30.15 22.06 19.44
N PRO A 36 -29.86 22.33 18.15
CA PRO A 36 -30.71 23.14 17.33
C PRO A 36 -32.05 22.42 17.16
N THR A 37 -33.14 23.16 17.34
CA THR A 37 -34.47 22.68 16.96
C THR A 37 -34.52 22.58 15.44
N TYR A 38 -34.69 21.36 14.92
CA TYR A 38 -34.76 21.12 13.48
C TYR A 38 -36.15 21.40 12.94
N VAL A 39 -36.24 22.18 11.86
CA VAL A 39 -37.50 22.49 11.18
C VAL A 39 -37.93 21.32 10.28
N THR A 40 -36.96 20.70 9.62
CA THR A 40 -37.20 19.57 8.71
C THR A 40 -36.44 18.34 9.20
N THR A 41 -37.08 17.18 9.19
CA THR A 41 -36.44 15.87 9.44
C THR A 41 -36.64 14.96 8.23
N ILE A 42 -35.56 14.36 7.75
CA ILE A 42 -35.53 13.39 6.65
C ILE A 42 -34.99 12.08 7.21
N THR A 43 -35.67 10.95 6.99
CA THR A 43 -35.30 9.65 7.59
C THR A 43 -34.78 8.71 6.51
N VAL A 44 -33.53 8.29 6.62
CA VAL A 44 -32.91 7.24 5.80
C VAL A 44 -33.28 5.87 6.38
N ASN A 45 -33.84 4.97 5.58
CA ASN A 45 -34.39 3.69 6.06
C ASN A 45 -33.97 2.47 5.23
N THR A 46 -32.88 2.59 4.46
CA THR A 46 -32.25 1.46 3.76
C THR A 46 -30.75 1.68 3.62
N THR A 47 -30.00 0.58 3.63
CA THR A 47 -28.56 0.55 3.32
C THR A 47 -28.26 0.51 1.82
N ALA A 48 -29.26 0.22 0.99
CA ALA A 48 -29.10 0.15 -0.46
C ALA A 48 -28.98 1.54 -1.12
N ASP A 49 -28.12 1.67 -2.13
CA ASP A 49 -28.00 2.86 -2.98
C ASP A 49 -28.68 2.63 -4.34
N LEU A 50 -30.01 2.73 -4.36
CA LEU A 50 -30.84 2.39 -5.53
C LEU A 50 -30.89 3.50 -6.62
N ASP A 51 -30.26 4.66 -6.41
CA ASP A 51 -30.43 5.82 -7.29
C ASP A 51 -29.14 6.34 -7.90
N LEU A 52 -28.87 5.92 -9.13
CA LEU A 52 -27.70 6.38 -9.88
C LEU A 52 -27.92 7.73 -10.58
N ASP A 53 -29.17 8.22 -10.69
CA ASP A 53 -29.52 9.42 -11.47
C ASP A 53 -29.38 10.76 -10.71
N GLY A 54 -29.25 10.73 -9.38
CA GLY A 54 -29.06 11.92 -8.53
C GLY A 54 -30.21 12.94 -8.53
N SER A 55 -31.37 12.61 -9.10
CA SER A 55 -32.50 13.52 -9.31
C SER A 55 -33.68 13.28 -8.35
N ARG A 56 -33.71 12.11 -7.71
CA ARG A 56 -34.81 11.66 -6.84
C ARG A 56 -34.62 12.14 -5.40
N THR A 57 -35.73 12.39 -4.71
CA THR A 57 -35.78 12.79 -3.29
C THR A 57 -36.65 11.79 -2.52
N CYS A 58 -36.56 11.76 -1.19
CA CYS A 58 -37.43 10.89 -0.41
C CYS A 58 -38.89 11.38 -0.45
N ALA A 59 -39.10 12.69 -0.57
CA ALA A 59 -40.43 13.28 -0.68
C ALA A 59 -41.15 12.98 -2.01
N ASN A 60 -40.41 12.85 -3.14
CA ASN A 60 -41.01 12.61 -4.45
C ASN A 60 -41.17 11.11 -4.80
N ARG A 61 -40.71 10.21 -3.94
CA ARG A 61 -40.86 8.74 -4.04
C ARG A 61 -41.23 8.14 -2.68
N PRO A 62 -42.41 8.48 -2.12
CA PRO A 62 -42.79 8.03 -0.78
C PRO A 62 -43.02 6.52 -0.67
N ASP A 63 -43.32 5.85 -1.80
CA ASP A 63 -43.57 4.40 -1.85
C ASP A 63 -42.30 3.55 -1.93
N GLU A 64 -41.13 4.19 -2.01
CA GLU A 64 -39.83 3.52 -2.11
C GLU A 64 -38.97 3.87 -0.88
N PRO A 65 -38.05 2.98 -0.44
CA PRO A 65 -37.12 3.29 0.64
C PRO A 65 -36.31 4.58 0.38
N CYS A 66 -36.14 5.39 1.42
CA CYS A 66 -35.34 6.61 1.40
C CYS A 66 -33.86 6.26 1.58
N THR A 67 -33.09 6.36 0.50
CA THR A 67 -31.63 6.20 0.50
C THR A 67 -30.94 7.45 1.03
N LEU A 68 -29.69 7.32 1.50
CA LEU A 68 -28.87 8.47 1.93
C LEU A 68 -28.72 9.50 0.80
N ARG A 69 -28.53 9.03 -0.44
CA ARG A 69 -28.39 9.90 -1.61
C ARG A 69 -29.65 10.74 -1.84
N ARG A 70 -30.84 10.13 -1.79
CA ARG A 70 -32.11 10.87 -1.88
C ARG A 70 -32.29 11.88 -0.76
N ALA A 71 -31.91 11.52 0.47
CA ALA A 71 -32.01 12.40 1.61
C ALA A 71 -31.13 13.65 1.46
N ILE A 72 -29.90 13.48 0.95
CA ILE A 72 -28.98 14.59 0.67
C ILE A 72 -29.52 15.49 -0.46
N VAL A 73 -30.02 14.90 -1.56
CA VAL A 73 -30.63 15.66 -2.66
C VAL A 73 -31.85 16.45 -2.18
N GLN A 74 -32.66 15.88 -1.30
CA GLN A 74 -33.78 16.57 -0.67
C GLN A 74 -33.32 17.73 0.21
N ALA A 75 -32.35 17.49 1.10
CA ALA A 75 -31.82 18.51 2.00
C ALA A 75 -31.21 19.71 1.24
N ARG A 76 -30.54 19.43 0.11
CA ARG A 76 -30.02 20.45 -0.81
C ARG A 76 -31.12 21.38 -1.34
N GLY A 77 -32.30 20.84 -1.64
CA GLY A 77 -33.45 21.58 -2.16
C GLY A 77 -34.24 22.39 -1.13
N LEU A 78 -33.91 22.29 0.17
CA LEU A 78 -34.66 22.99 1.23
C LEU A 78 -34.40 24.50 1.21
N THR A 79 -35.47 25.27 1.40
CA THR A 79 -35.42 26.74 1.53
C THR A 79 -34.89 27.16 2.91
N ALA A 80 -34.56 28.44 3.08
CA ALA A 80 -34.09 28.96 4.37
C ALA A 80 -35.09 28.76 5.51
N SER A 81 -36.41 28.85 5.24
CA SER A 81 -37.45 28.64 6.26
C SER A 81 -37.63 27.17 6.65
N GLN A 82 -37.04 26.24 5.91
CA GLN A 82 -37.07 24.80 6.19
C GLN A 82 -35.78 24.32 6.88
N ARG A 83 -34.84 25.22 7.15
CA ARG A 83 -33.57 24.96 7.83
C ARG A 83 -33.62 25.54 9.26
N PRO A 84 -32.93 24.96 10.24
CA PRO A 84 -32.01 23.82 10.15
C PRO A 84 -32.73 22.49 9.85
N ALA A 85 -32.05 21.59 9.13
CA ALA A 85 -32.59 20.28 8.75
C ALA A 85 -31.77 19.13 9.36
N LEU A 86 -32.46 18.06 9.74
CA LEU A 86 -31.86 16.81 10.24
C LEU A 86 -32.07 15.68 9.24
N ILE A 87 -30.97 15.05 8.83
CA ILE A 87 -30.98 13.72 8.22
C ILE A 87 -30.69 12.72 9.35
N ARG A 88 -31.69 11.91 9.67
CA ARG A 88 -31.63 10.85 10.69
C ARG A 88 -31.70 9.47 10.04
N PHE A 89 -31.32 8.45 10.79
CA PHE A 89 -31.31 7.06 10.34
C PHE A 89 -32.31 6.21 11.12
N ASP A 90 -32.98 5.32 10.40
CA ASP A 90 -33.88 4.27 10.91
C ASP A 90 -33.71 3.03 10.03
N LEU A 91 -32.48 2.51 10.00
CA LEU A 91 -32.07 1.39 9.18
C LEU A 91 -32.58 0.06 9.77
N PRO A 92 -33.09 -0.87 8.93
CA PRO A 92 -33.63 -2.15 9.37
C PRO A 92 -32.59 -3.04 10.09
N ALA A 93 -33.01 -3.77 11.12
CA ALA A 93 -32.12 -4.63 11.90
C ALA A 93 -31.57 -5.83 11.12
N ASP A 94 -32.29 -6.31 10.11
CA ASP A 94 -31.88 -7.37 9.19
C ASP A 94 -30.81 -6.91 8.18
N GLN A 95 -30.56 -5.60 8.10
CA GLN A 95 -29.47 -5.00 7.32
C GLN A 95 -28.25 -4.64 8.18
N ALA A 96 -28.26 -5.00 9.47
CA ALA A 96 -27.11 -4.76 10.33
C ALA A 96 -25.94 -5.68 9.96
N ASN A 97 -24.73 -5.17 10.09
CA ASN A 97 -23.51 -5.95 9.96
C ASN A 97 -23.44 -7.05 11.03
N THR A 98 -22.71 -8.12 10.74
CA THR A 98 -22.54 -9.28 11.63
C THR A 98 -21.07 -9.45 12.06
N GLY A 99 -20.78 -10.42 12.93
CA GLY A 99 -19.41 -10.71 13.40
C GLY A 99 -18.81 -9.55 14.21
N ASP A 100 -17.54 -9.23 13.95
CA ASP A 100 -16.80 -8.17 14.66
C ASP A 100 -17.32 -6.75 14.37
N ALA A 101 -18.22 -6.62 13.38
CA ALA A 101 -18.92 -5.39 13.05
C ALA A 101 -20.36 -5.36 13.60
N ALA A 102 -20.76 -6.32 14.43
CA ALA A 102 -22.13 -6.42 14.95
C ALA A 102 -22.61 -5.12 15.62
N GLY A 103 -23.85 -4.74 15.32
CA GLY A 103 -24.46 -3.51 15.85
C GLY A 103 -24.08 -2.24 15.08
N THR A 104 -23.56 -2.38 13.86
CA THR A 104 -23.33 -1.30 12.89
C THR A 104 -24.09 -1.55 11.59
N TRP A 105 -24.23 -0.52 10.75
CA TRP A 105 -24.83 -0.61 9.41
C TRP A 105 -23.91 0.06 8.40
N THR A 106 -23.68 -0.59 7.25
CA THR A 106 -22.84 -0.03 6.17
C THR A 106 -23.69 0.30 4.94
N ILE A 107 -23.66 1.57 4.53
CA ILE A 107 -24.27 2.05 3.29
C ILE A 107 -23.19 2.05 2.21
N VAL A 108 -23.29 1.14 1.25
CA VAL A 108 -22.36 1.05 0.11
C VAL A 108 -22.90 1.88 -1.05
N LEU A 109 -22.13 2.84 -1.52
CA LEU A 109 -22.52 3.71 -2.64
C LEU A 109 -22.19 3.04 -3.97
N ASN A 110 -23.20 2.84 -4.83
CA ASN A 110 -23.03 2.12 -6.10
C ASN A 110 -22.29 2.96 -7.16
N GLU A 111 -21.58 2.29 -8.07
CA GLU A 111 -20.89 2.93 -9.19
C GLU A 111 -21.88 3.46 -10.24
N GLY A 112 -21.81 4.76 -10.53
CA GLY A 112 -22.58 5.43 -11.57
C GLY A 112 -21.90 6.75 -11.94
N VAL A 113 -22.13 7.24 -13.16
CA VAL A 113 -21.52 8.47 -13.70
C VAL A 113 -21.82 9.66 -12.76
N GLY A 114 -20.89 9.95 -11.84
CA GLY A 114 -21.06 10.97 -10.81
C GLY A 114 -21.18 10.48 -9.36
N ALA A 115 -20.69 9.28 -9.00
CA ALA A 115 -20.70 8.58 -7.69
C ALA A 115 -20.37 9.37 -6.39
N ASN A 116 -20.15 10.67 -6.47
CA ASN A 116 -19.99 11.56 -5.34
C ASN A 116 -21.35 11.94 -4.72
N LEU A 117 -21.46 11.93 -3.40
CA LEU A 117 -22.49 12.69 -2.69
C LEU A 117 -22.16 14.18 -2.82
N ARG A 118 -22.50 14.80 -3.96
CA ARG A 118 -22.15 16.21 -4.24
C ARG A 118 -23.17 17.18 -3.65
N ASP A 119 -22.61 18.26 -3.13
CA ASP A 119 -23.24 19.56 -2.91
C ASP A 119 -24.38 19.55 -1.89
N LEU A 120 -24.06 19.34 -0.61
CA LEU A 120 -24.90 19.85 0.49
C LEU A 120 -24.87 21.40 0.46
N ALA A 121 -25.62 21.97 -0.50
CA ALA A 121 -25.72 23.39 -0.74
C ALA A 121 -26.80 24.03 0.15
N GLY A 122 -26.52 25.24 0.64
CA GLY A 122 -27.44 26.07 1.43
C GLY A 122 -27.23 26.06 2.96
N GLY A 123 -26.39 25.17 3.51
CA GLY A 123 -25.98 25.18 4.92
C GLY A 123 -26.98 24.63 5.96
N GLN A 124 -26.61 24.60 7.23
CA GLN A 124 -27.48 24.22 8.36
C GLN A 124 -28.15 22.83 8.23
N VAL A 125 -27.47 21.86 7.61
CA VAL A 125 -27.90 20.47 7.57
C VAL A 125 -27.08 19.65 8.57
N THR A 126 -27.76 18.87 9.39
CA THR A 126 -27.14 17.90 10.29
C THR A 126 -27.37 16.48 9.78
N ILE A 127 -26.30 15.71 9.60
CA ILE A 127 -26.36 14.27 9.36
C ILE A 127 -25.88 13.59 10.64
N ASP A 128 -26.77 12.89 11.33
CA ASP A 128 -26.49 12.36 12.67
C ASP A 128 -26.72 10.84 12.73
N GLY A 129 -25.64 10.07 12.65
CA GLY A 129 -25.65 8.62 12.76
C GLY A 129 -26.04 8.10 14.17
N ARG A 130 -25.97 8.95 15.21
CA ARG A 130 -26.40 8.56 16.57
C ARG A 130 -27.91 8.37 16.66
N THR A 131 -28.66 8.94 15.72
CA THR A 131 -30.11 8.80 15.64
C THR A 131 -30.57 7.39 15.28
N GLN A 132 -29.67 6.55 14.73
CA GLN A 132 -29.97 5.16 14.42
C GLN A 132 -30.42 4.40 15.68
N PRO A 133 -31.63 3.81 15.70
CA PRO A 133 -32.07 2.97 16.80
C PRO A 133 -31.28 1.64 16.83
N GLY A 134 -31.11 1.10 18.05
CA GLY A 134 -30.31 -0.12 18.26
C GLY A 134 -28.81 0.10 18.06
N GLY A 135 -28.08 -1.01 17.84
CA GLY A 135 -26.64 -1.01 17.57
C GLY A 135 -25.75 -0.87 18.81
N ARG A 136 -24.45 -0.65 18.58
CA ARG A 136 -23.47 -0.39 19.65
C ARG A 136 -23.74 0.91 20.40
N ALA A 137 -23.21 1.05 21.61
CA ALA A 137 -23.38 2.30 22.36
C ALA A 137 -22.65 3.44 21.64
N ALA A 138 -23.15 4.67 21.74
CA ALA A 138 -22.51 5.82 21.09
C ALA A 138 -21.08 6.07 21.59
N ALA A 139 -20.79 5.71 22.85
CA ALA A 139 -19.45 5.76 23.42
C ALA A 139 -18.47 4.77 22.76
N ASP A 140 -18.98 3.70 22.14
CA ASP A 140 -18.19 2.67 21.47
C ASP A 140 -17.96 3.00 19.98
N GLY A 141 -18.55 4.10 19.47
CA GLY A 141 -18.33 4.62 18.11
C GLY A 141 -19.58 4.79 17.23
N PRO A 142 -19.39 5.17 15.96
CA PRO A 142 -20.46 5.36 14.98
C PRO A 142 -21.35 4.14 14.79
N LYS A 143 -22.66 4.31 14.65
CA LYS A 143 -23.55 3.20 14.30
C LYS A 143 -23.65 2.99 12.79
N VAL A 144 -23.47 4.06 12.01
CA VAL A 144 -23.68 4.07 10.56
C VAL A 144 -22.37 4.38 9.85
N PHE A 145 -22.00 3.53 8.90
CA PHE A 145 -20.83 3.66 8.05
C PHE A 145 -21.25 3.95 6.61
N ILE A 146 -20.47 4.79 5.93
CA ILE A 146 -20.62 5.12 4.51
C ILE A 146 -19.38 4.61 3.80
N HIS A 147 -19.57 3.71 2.83
CA HIS A 147 -18.50 3.08 2.08
C HIS A 147 -18.52 3.55 0.62
N GLY A 148 -17.43 4.15 0.16
CA GLY A 148 -17.22 4.46 -1.26
C GLY A 148 -16.97 3.21 -2.09
N SER A 149 -17.38 3.22 -3.36
CA SER A 149 -17.07 2.15 -4.32
C SER A 149 -15.78 2.43 -5.09
N THR A 150 -15.43 3.71 -5.31
CA THR A 150 -14.30 4.08 -6.17
C THR A 150 -13.33 5.03 -5.52
N GLN A 151 -12.13 5.11 -6.10
CA GLN A 151 -11.19 6.20 -5.80
C GLN A 151 -11.78 7.58 -6.13
N ALA A 152 -12.84 7.76 -6.91
CA ALA A 152 -13.31 9.11 -7.21
C ALA A 152 -14.15 9.72 -6.07
N ASP A 153 -14.61 8.89 -5.13
CA ASP A 153 -15.74 9.21 -4.25
C ASP A 153 -15.38 10.23 -3.16
N ARG A 154 -16.21 11.26 -3.06
CA ARG A 154 -16.11 12.32 -2.06
C ARG A 154 -17.47 12.89 -1.68
N LEU A 155 -17.60 13.37 -0.44
CA LEU A 155 -18.72 14.20 0.03
C LEU A 155 -18.25 15.65 0.00
N VAL A 156 -18.95 16.50 -0.76
CA VAL A 156 -18.65 17.94 -0.85
C VAL A 156 -19.73 18.74 -0.13
N ILE A 157 -19.31 19.54 0.85
CA ILE A 157 -20.16 20.39 1.68
C ILE A 157 -19.91 21.84 1.33
N ASN A 158 -20.82 22.46 0.58
CA ASN A 158 -20.69 23.85 0.09
C ASN A 158 -21.44 24.89 0.95
N GLY A 159 -22.19 24.47 1.97
CA GLY A 159 -22.98 25.35 2.83
C GLY A 159 -22.33 25.63 4.19
N ASN A 160 -22.71 26.74 4.84
CA ASN A 160 -22.22 27.07 6.18
C ASN A 160 -23.02 26.34 7.27
N GLY A 161 -22.42 26.07 8.43
CA GLY A 161 -23.17 25.59 9.60
C GLY A 161 -23.70 24.16 9.49
N ASN A 162 -23.12 23.32 8.62
CA ASN A 162 -23.49 21.91 8.57
C ASN A 162 -22.82 21.12 9.69
N ARG A 163 -23.42 19.99 10.07
CA ARG A 163 -22.92 19.12 11.14
C ARG A 163 -22.90 17.67 10.66
N LEU A 164 -21.76 17.00 10.78
CA LEU A 164 -21.62 15.56 10.61
C LEU A 164 -21.35 14.94 11.97
N ILE A 165 -22.23 14.05 12.44
CA ILE A 165 -22.15 13.53 13.80
C ILE A 165 -22.33 12.01 13.84
N GLY A 166 -21.43 11.29 14.54
CA GLY A 166 -21.60 9.86 14.81
C GLY A 166 -21.58 8.96 13.57
N LEU A 167 -20.76 9.30 12.57
CA LEU A 167 -20.66 8.60 11.28
C LEU A 167 -19.29 7.93 11.10
N GLY A 168 -19.26 6.81 10.41
CA GLY A 168 -18.03 6.18 9.92
C GLY A 168 -17.87 6.37 8.41
N PHE A 169 -16.66 6.63 7.93
CA PHE A 169 -16.34 6.73 6.52
C PHE A 169 -15.27 5.72 6.14
N ILE A 170 -15.61 4.83 5.21
CA ILE A 170 -14.73 3.80 4.65
C ILE A 170 -14.45 4.17 3.20
N TYR A 171 -13.17 4.32 2.87
CA TYR A 171 -12.73 4.62 1.50
C TYR A 171 -13.37 5.87 0.89
N TYR A 172 -13.33 6.97 1.64
CA TYR A 172 -14.13 8.15 1.33
C TYR A 172 -13.50 9.44 1.86
N ASN A 173 -13.47 10.49 1.04
CA ASN A 173 -12.97 11.83 1.41
C ASN A 173 -14.13 12.80 1.66
N VAL A 174 -14.00 13.68 2.66
CA VAL A 174 -14.97 14.75 2.94
C VAL A 174 -14.33 16.12 2.76
N LEU A 175 -14.92 16.96 1.91
CA LEU A 175 -14.46 18.33 1.62
C LEU A 175 -15.47 19.37 2.08
N PHE A 176 -15.02 20.34 2.88
CA PHE A 176 -15.77 21.51 3.32
C PHE A 176 -15.32 22.72 2.50
N ASN A 177 -16.25 23.32 1.76
CA ASN A 177 -16.04 24.54 0.99
C ASN A 177 -16.65 25.78 1.66
N ALA A 178 -16.99 25.66 2.95
CA ALA A 178 -17.83 26.62 3.65
C ALA A 178 -17.46 26.72 5.14
N SER A 179 -18.07 27.66 5.84
CA SER A 179 -17.69 28.10 7.19
C SER A 179 -18.57 27.53 8.29
N ASN A 180 -18.05 27.51 9.52
CA ASN A 180 -18.75 27.12 10.75
C ASN A 180 -19.34 25.71 10.71
N ASN A 181 -18.73 24.79 9.96
CA ASN A 181 -19.14 23.39 9.94
C ASN A 181 -18.56 22.65 11.14
N LEU A 182 -19.28 21.63 11.62
CA LEU A 182 -18.86 20.77 12.71
C LEU A 182 -18.75 19.32 12.24
N VAL A 183 -17.64 18.67 12.56
CA VAL A 183 -17.47 17.22 12.49
C VAL A 183 -17.24 16.71 13.90
N GLN A 184 -18.11 15.83 14.38
CA GLN A 184 -18.05 15.34 15.76
C GLN A 184 -18.31 13.84 15.87
N ASP A 185 -17.52 13.12 16.66
CA ASP A 185 -17.71 11.68 16.89
C ASP A 185 -17.66 10.86 15.59
N VAL A 186 -16.79 11.25 14.65
CA VAL A 186 -16.70 10.66 13.31
C VAL A 186 -15.43 9.83 13.15
N TRP A 187 -15.54 8.66 12.55
CA TRP A 187 -14.40 7.81 12.20
C TRP A 187 -14.15 7.84 10.69
N SER A 188 -12.89 7.80 10.29
CA SER A 188 -12.48 7.73 8.88
C SER A 188 -11.28 6.80 8.71
N GLY A 189 -11.40 5.84 7.79
CA GLY A 189 -10.33 4.91 7.43
C GLY A 189 -10.20 3.66 8.29
N LEU A 190 -10.99 3.52 9.35
CA LEU A 190 -11.13 2.28 10.10
C LEU A 190 -12.20 1.38 9.47
N GLN A 191 -12.04 0.07 9.63
CA GLN A 191 -13.13 -0.89 9.48
C GLN A 191 -14.21 -0.66 10.55
N GLU A 192 -15.39 -1.24 10.38
CA GLU A 192 -16.56 -1.05 11.25
C GLU A 192 -16.28 -1.40 12.72
N SER A 193 -15.42 -2.39 12.96
CA SER A 193 -14.97 -2.81 14.29
C SER A 193 -14.16 -1.74 15.04
N GLY A 194 -13.54 -0.80 14.33
CA GLY A 194 -12.62 0.19 14.89
C GLY A 194 -11.23 -0.36 15.26
N GLN A 195 -10.97 -1.64 15.04
CA GLN A 195 -9.73 -2.33 15.47
C GLN A 195 -8.68 -2.48 14.37
N ALA A 196 -9.08 -2.31 13.11
CA ALA A 196 -8.23 -2.44 11.93
C ALA A 196 -8.44 -1.28 10.96
N ILE A 197 -7.36 -0.92 10.25
CA ILE A 197 -7.40 0.05 9.16
C ILE A 197 -8.04 -0.61 7.95
N PHE A 198 -8.92 0.11 7.27
CA PHE A 198 -9.40 -0.29 5.96
C PHE A 198 -8.33 0.00 4.91
N PHE A 199 -7.85 -1.04 4.25
CA PHE A 199 -7.03 -0.93 3.05
C PHE A 199 -7.80 -1.49 1.88
N LEU A 200 -7.84 -0.75 0.77
CA LEU A 200 -8.46 -1.25 -0.45
C LEU A 200 -7.70 -2.51 -0.89
N ARG A 201 -8.40 -3.64 -0.99
CA ARG A 201 -7.83 -4.94 -1.40
C ARG A 201 -6.66 -5.38 -0.51
N ASP A 202 -6.71 -5.08 0.79
CA ASP A 202 -5.64 -5.37 1.78
C ASP A 202 -4.26 -4.85 1.35
N ASP A 203 -4.26 -3.72 0.63
CA ASP A 203 -3.05 -3.03 0.19
C ASP A 203 -2.79 -1.76 0.99
N PRO A 204 -1.84 -1.76 1.92
CA PRO A 204 -1.52 -0.54 2.65
C PRO A 204 -0.84 0.53 1.78
N SER A 205 -0.38 0.18 0.56
CA SER A 205 0.17 1.17 -0.39
C SER A 205 -0.92 1.96 -1.12
N VAL A 206 -2.16 1.48 -1.10
CA VAL A 206 -3.31 2.19 -1.65
C VAL A 206 -3.90 3.07 -0.56
N ASP A 207 -4.07 4.36 -0.86
CA ASP A 207 -4.61 5.34 0.08
C ASP A 207 -6.03 4.94 0.50
N SER A 208 -6.27 4.80 1.81
CA SER A 208 -7.62 4.57 2.36
C SER A 208 -8.54 5.79 2.16
N ARG A 209 -7.97 6.92 1.71
CA ARG A 209 -8.63 8.21 1.48
C ARG A 209 -9.28 8.80 2.72
N ALA A 210 -8.91 8.30 3.90
CA ALA A 210 -9.35 8.79 5.18
C ALA A 210 -8.86 10.22 5.40
N SER A 211 -9.65 11.19 4.95
CA SER A 211 -9.21 12.58 4.91
C SER A 211 -10.38 13.55 4.95
N PHE A 212 -10.19 14.60 5.74
CA PHE A 212 -11.04 15.78 5.77
C PHE A 212 -10.27 16.96 5.20
N GLY A 213 -10.88 17.67 4.26
CA GLY A 213 -10.29 18.86 3.66
C GLY A 213 -11.16 20.08 3.86
N ASP A 214 -10.54 21.19 4.19
CA ASP A 214 -11.15 22.50 4.19
C ASP A 214 -10.67 23.35 3.00
N ALA A 215 -11.53 24.23 2.50
CA ALA A 215 -11.24 25.16 1.42
C ALA A 215 -10.59 26.44 1.95
N THR A 216 -9.88 27.15 1.06
CA THR A 216 -9.05 28.32 1.41
C THR A 216 -9.84 29.53 1.94
N ALA A 217 -11.16 29.56 1.77
CA ALA A 217 -12.00 30.72 2.10
C ALA A 217 -12.95 30.50 3.29
N SER A 218 -12.92 29.33 3.94
CA SER A 218 -13.77 29.02 5.08
C SER A 218 -13.26 29.62 6.38
N VAL A 219 -14.14 29.74 7.37
CA VAL A 219 -13.82 30.25 8.71
C VAL A 219 -14.51 29.39 9.76
N GLY A 220 -13.83 29.09 10.87
CA GLY A 220 -14.47 28.55 12.07
C GLY A 220 -14.96 27.10 11.96
N ASN A 221 -14.40 26.29 11.06
CA ASN A 221 -14.71 24.86 11.00
C ASN A 221 -14.11 24.12 12.20
N VAL A 222 -14.87 23.19 12.79
CA VAL A 222 -14.49 22.47 14.01
C VAL A 222 -14.50 20.95 13.75
N PHE A 223 -13.41 20.30 14.12
CA PHE A 223 -13.27 18.85 14.16
C PHE A 223 -13.05 18.44 15.62
N ARG A 224 -13.99 17.68 16.19
CA ARG A 224 -13.97 17.30 17.61
C ARG A 224 -14.17 15.80 17.75
N ASN A 225 -13.35 15.14 18.57
CA ASN A 225 -13.49 13.70 18.82
C ASN A 225 -13.58 12.89 17.51
N VAL A 226 -12.72 13.22 16.54
CA VAL A 226 -12.64 12.46 15.29
C VAL A 226 -11.52 11.43 15.37
N VAL A 227 -11.71 10.30 14.70
CA VAL A 227 -10.67 9.27 14.54
C VAL A 227 -10.33 9.17 13.06
N VAL A 228 -9.07 9.42 12.71
CA VAL A 228 -8.60 9.35 11.32
C VAL A 228 -7.37 8.47 11.23
N THR A 229 -7.43 7.43 10.41
CA THR A 229 -6.32 6.48 10.25
C THR A 229 -6.20 5.99 8.80
N GLY A 230 -5.00 5.59 8.38
CA GLY A 230 -4.72 5.09 7.04
C GLY A 230 -4.59 6.16 5.94
N SER A 231 -4.64 7.44 6.30
CA SER A 231 -4.50 8.55 5.36
C SER A 231 -3.08 8.62 4.79
N ARG A 232 -2.91 8.49 3.46
CA ARG A 232 -1.56 8.50 2.88
C ARG A 232 -0.91 9.90 2.84
N THR A 233 -1.71 10.95 2.77
CA THR A 233 -1.23 12.33 2.56
C THR A 233 -1.39 13.19 3.80
N VAL A 234 -2.62 13.51 4.18
CA VAL A 234 -2.96 14.33 5.35
C VAL A 234 -4.34 13.90 5.86
N ALA A 235 -4.48 13.63 7.15
CA ALA A 235 -5.76 13.30 7.79
C ALA A 235 -6.72 14.48 7.79
N ILE A 236 -6.27 15.68 8.18
CA ILE A 236 -7.07 16.91 8.12
C ILE A 236 -6.25 18.05 7.52
N THR A 237 -6.74 18.65 6.44
CA THR A 237 -6.15 19.87 5.87
C THR A 237 -7.03 21.08 6.18
N MET A 238 -6.49 22.08 6.86
CA MET A 238 -7.17 23.33 7.18
C MET A 238 -6.60 24.47 6.35
N ARG A 239 -7.32 24.92 5.32
CA ARG A 239 -6.88 26.03 4.45
C ARG A 239 -7.52 27.37 4.79
N GLY A 240 -8.62 27.37 5.54
CA GLY A 240 -9.40 28.54 5.90
C GLY A 240 -8.79 29.37 7.03
N LYS A 241 -9.62 29.91 7.94
CA LYS A 241 -9.16 30.63 9.14
C LYS A 241 -9.91 30.19 10.38
N ASP A 242 -9.31 30.40 11.55
CA ASP A 242 -9.97 30.31 12.86
C ASP A 242 -10.66 28.96 13.15
N GLY A 243 -10.28 27.90 12.45
CA GLY A 243 -10.82 26.56 12.70
C GLY A 243 -10.19 25.88 13.92
N THR A 244 -10.82 24.83 14.43
CA THR A 244 -10.37 24.08 15.61
C THR A 244 -10.30 22.58 15.34
N ILE A 245 -9.23 21.93 15.79
CA ILE A 245 -9.13 20.47 15.89
C ILE A 245 -8.90 20.13 17.36
N GLU A 246 -9.81 19.38 17.96
CA GLU A 246 -9.72 19.05 19.39
C GLU A 246 -10.14 17.62 19.75
N ASP A 247 -9.57 17.12 20.83
CA ASP A 247 -9.90 15.84 21.47
C ASP A 247 -9.94 14.66 20.48
N SER A 248 -9.12 14.70 19.43
CA SER A 248 -9.17 13.77 18.29
C SER A 248 -7.98 12.80 18.27
N LEU A 249 -8.16 11.67 17.58
CA LEU A 249 -7.20 10.58 17.48
C LEU A 249 -6.71 10.42 16.03
N PHE A 250 -5.39 10.38 15.84
CA PHE A 250 -4.76 10.25 14.53
C PHE A 250 -3.80 9.07 14.49
N GLY A 251 -3.99 8.21 13.48
CA GLY A 251 -3.16 7.04 13.27
C GLY A 251 -3.31 5.94 14.31
N THR A 252 -4.43 5.89 15.04
CA THR A 252 -4.69 4.86 16.05
C THR A 252 -5.88 3.98 15.66
N ARG A 253 -6.13 2.95 16.46
CA ARG A 253 -7.45 2.31 16.55
C ARG A 253 -8.48 3.29 17.15
N ALA A 254 -9.74 2.89 17.10
CA ALA A 254 -10.85 3.65 17.68
C ALA A 254 -10.70 3.92 19.19
N ASP A 255 -10.05 3.02 19.92
CA ASP A 255 -9.79 3.16 21.37
C ASP A 255 -8.54 4.01 21.67
N GLY A 256 -7.86 4.52 20.64
CA GLY A 256 -6.63 5.31 20.76
C GLY A 256 -5.35 4.48 20.92
N THR A 257 -5.42 3.15 20.90
CA THR A 257 -4.26 2.28 20.97
C THR A 257 -3.63 2.07 19.59
N VAL A 258 -2.36 1.66 19.57
CA VAL A 258 -1.65 1.21 18.37
C VAL A 258 -1.24 -0.25 18.57
N PRO A 259 -1.49 -1.17 17.62
CA PRO A 259 -1.00 -2.54 17.76
C PRO A 259 0.51 -2.58 17.96
N THR A 260 1.00 -3.62 18.62
CA THR A 260 2.46 -3.79 18.79
C THR A 260 3.14 -3.88 17.43
N ILE A 261 4.09 -2.96 17.18
CA ILE A 261 4.93 -2.93 15.98
C ILE A 261 6.29 -3.51 16.37
N ALA A 262 6.79 -4.45 15.56
CA ALA A 262 8.13 -5.00 15.77
C ALA A 262 9.20 -3.90 15.59
N ALA A 263 10.23 -3.89 16.45
CA ALA A 263 11.23 -2.82 16.49
C ALA A 263 12.03 -2.67 15.17
N ASP A 264 12.27 -3.79 14.48
CA ASP A 264 12.92 -3.86 13.16
C ASP A 264 12.06 -3.27 12.02
N ARG A 265 10.74 -3.17 12.24
CA ARG A 265 9.76 -2.64 11.27
C ARG A 265 9.29 -1.22 11.56
N LYS A 266 9.54 -0.72 12.79
CA LYS A 266 9.20 0.65 13.17
C LYS A 266 9.85 1.65 12.20
N CYS A 267 9.03 2.53 11.64
CA CYS A 267 9.47 3.56 10.69
C CYS A 267 10.10 3.03 9.39
N ARG A 268 9.65 1.84 8.96
CA ARG A 268 9.98 1.24 7.67
C ARG A 268 8.76 1.30 6.77
N PRO A 269 8.64 2.31 5.88
CA PRO A 269 7.43 2.48 5.07
C PRO A 269 7.22 1.33 4.07
N ASN A 270 8.27 0.57 3.75
CA ASN A 270 8.21 -0.59 2.87
C ASN A 270 8.11 -1.94 3.61
N ALA A 271 8.06 -1.94 4.96
CA ALA A 271 7.81 -3.14 5.75
C ALA A 271 6.31 -3.37 5.89
N ARG A 272 5.72 -4.12 4.95
CA ARG A 272 4.28 -4.32 4.79
C ARG A 272 3.65 -5.18 5.88
N TYR A 273 4.34 -6.22 6.33
CA TYR A 273 3.74 -7.21 7.23
C TYR A 273 3.85 -6.79 8.70
N ASN A 274 2.82 -7.06 9.50
CA ASN A 274 2.74 -6.76 10.94
C ASN A 274 3.25 -5.36 11.30
N ASN A 275 3.01 -4.40 10.41
CA ASN A 275 3.30 -2.99 10.61
C ASN A 275 2.00 -2.23 10.68
N TRP A 276 2.03 -1.07 11.30
CA TRP A 276 0.86 -0.24 11.47
C TRP A 276 1.01 1.03 10.65
N PHE A 277 0.24 1.11 9.56
CA PHE A 277 0.24 2.26 8.66
C PHE A 277 -0.87 3.24 9.03
N GLY A 278 -0.77 3.84 10.21
CA GLY A 278 -1.74 4.80 10.73
C GLY A 278 -1.94 6.05 9.84
N GLY A 279 -1.07 6.26 8.86
CA GLY A 279 -1.16 7.34 7.89
C GLY A 279 -0.49 8.62 8.37
N ALA A 280 -1.06 9.75 7.98
CA ALA A 280 -0.54 11.09 8.24
C ALA A 280 -1.36 11.87 9.27
N GLY A 281 -0.76 12.93 9.83
CA GLY A 281 -1.42 13.84 10.75
C GLY A 281 -2.14 15.01 10.07
N VAL A 282 -2.09 16.20 10.66
CA VAL A 282 -2.84 17.39 10.22
C VAL A 282 -1.94 18.41 9.54
N SER A 283 -2.51 19.20 8.61
CA SER A 283 -1.82 20.30 7.94
C SER A 283 -2.61 21.60 8.05
N LEU A 284 -1.96 22.62 8.59
CA LEU A 284 -2.49 23.98 8.77
C LEU A 284 -1.90 24.87 7.67
N MET A 285 -2.72 25.14 6.66
CA MET A 285 -2.39 26.02 5.53
C MET A 285 -3.06 27.40 5.65
N GLY A 286 -3.82 27.63 6.72
CA GLY A 286 -4.48 28.89 7.06
C GLY A 286 -4.00 29.51 8.38
N THR A 287 -4.66 30.57 8.85
CA THR A 287 -4.22 31.32 10.05
C THR A 287 -5.25 31.28 11.16
N GLY A 288 -4.83 31.42 12.42
CA GLY A 288 -5.74 31.48 13.57
C GLY A 288 -6.27 30.12 14.01
N HIS A 289 -5.74 29.01 13.48
CA HIS A 289 -6.20 27.68 13.84
C HIS A 289 -5.77 27.31 15.26
N THR A 290 -6.61 26.53 15.94
CA THR A 290 -6.29 25.92 17.23
C THR A 290 -6.28 24.40 17.09
N VAL A 291 -5.18 23.76 17.48
CA VAL A 291 -5.04 22.29 17.53
C VAL A 291 -4.72 21.91 18.98
N ARG A 292 -5.68 21.32 19.70
CA ARG A 292 -5.49 21.03 21.12
C ARG A 292 -6.02 19.69 21.62
N ASN A 293 -5.39 19.14 22.65
CA ASN A 293 -5.81 17.91 23.33
C ASN A 293 -5.93 16.69 22.38
N ASN A 294 -5.24 16.70 21.24
CA ASN A 294 -5.29 15.58 20.30
C ASN A 294 -4.21 14.55 20.63
N ARG A 295 -4.40 13.33 20.12
CA ARG A 295 -3.40 12.25 20.20
C ARG A 295 -2.99 11.80 18.81
N PHE A 296 -1.69 11.76 18.56
CA PHE A 296 -1.08 11.29 17.33
C PHE A 296 -0.16 10.13 17.65
N ALA A 297 -0.41 8.96 17.10
CA ALA A 297 0.43 7.79 17.33
C ALA A 297 0.41 6.89 16.09
N GLY A 298 1.44 6.06 15.90
CA GLY A 298 1.46 5.09 14.78
C GLY A 298 1.48 5.73 13.39
N LEU A 299 1.96 6.98 13.27
CA LEU A 299 1.99 7.71 11.99
C LEU A 299 3.07 7.14 11.07
N LEU A 300 2.62 6.41 10.06
CA LEU A 300 3.41 5.85 8.99
C LEU A 300 2.45 5.58 7.81
N TRP A 301 2.86 5.90 6.58
CA TRP A 301 2.15 5.44 5.39
C TRP A 301 3.03 4.47 4.61
N ALA A 302 2.42 3.48 3.96
CA ALA A 302 3.18 2.47 3.25
C ALA A 302 3.73 3.04 1.94
N SER A 303 5.04 3.06 1.81
CA SER A 303 5.74 3.46 0.60
C SER A 303 6.55 2.30 0.08
N LYS A 304 6.57 2.14 -1.24
CA LYS A 304 7.49 1.19 -1.86
C LYS A 304 8.94 1.69 -1.82
N ASP A 305 9.16 3.00 -1.60
CA ASP A 305 10.48 3.59 -1.40
C ASP A 305 10.86 3.53 0.09
N PRO A 306 11.89 2.74 0.48
CA PRO A 306 12.37 2.68 1.87
C PRO A 306 12.92 4.02 2.37
N LEU A 307 13.38 4.89 1.46
CA LEU A 307 13.94 6.20 1.75
C LEU A 307 12.91 7.33 1.73
N ASN A 308 11.63 7.02 1.49
CA ASN A 308 10.57 7.99 1.53
C ASN A 308 10.39 8.59 2.93
N THR A 309 10.28 9.92 3.02
CA THR A 309 10.11 10.63 4.29
C THR A 309 8.71 10.39 4.85
N PRO A 310 8.56 9.86 6.07
CA PRO A 310 7.26 9.65 6.68
C PRO A 310 6.52 10.98 6.96
N PRO A 311 5.20 10.92 7.22
CA PRO A 311 4.38 12.12 7.35
C PRO A 311 4.58 12.80 8.70
N VAL A 312 4.45 14.13 8.72
CA VAL A 312 4.48 14.96 9.94
C VAL A 312 3.18 14.79 10.71
N ALA A 313 3.22 14.85 12.06
CA ALA A 313 2.00 14.81 12.86
C ALA A 313 1.20 16.13 12.79
N ILE A 314 1.87 17.27 12.91
CA ILE A 314 1.27 18.61 12.75
C ILE A 314 2.17 19.46 11.87
N ASP A 315 1.72 19.77 10.65
CA ASP A 315 2.45 20.62 9.70
C ASP A 315 1.84 22.03 9.63
N ILE A 316 2.62 23.07 9.95
CA ILE A 316 2.17 24.46 10.06
C ILE A 316 2.85 25.31 9.00
N ASN A 317 2.11 25.63 7.94
CA ASN A 317 2.62 26.32 6.76
C ASN A 317 2.38 27.85 6.81
N THR A 318 1.57 28.33 7.75
CA THR A 318 1.04 29.70 7.81
C THR A 318 0.98 30.22 9.24
N ALA A 319 0.83 31.53 9.39
CA ALA A 319 1.09 32.24 10.64
C ALA A 319 -0.06 32.17 11.68
N ASN A 320 0.27 32.50 12.93
CA ASN A 320 -0.69 32.75 14.02
C ASN A 320 -1.57 31.56 14.41
N ASN A 321 -1.00 30.35 14.43
CA ASN A 321 -1.71 29.15 14.90
C ASN A 321 -1.31 28.80 16.34
N LEU A 322 -2.26 28.23 17.09
CA LEU A 322 -2.06 27.70 18.45
C LEU A 322 -2.08 26.17 18.41
N VAL A 323 -1.03 25.54 18.92
CA VAL A 323 -0.92 24.09 19.06
C VAL A 323 -0.58 23.77 20.51
N GLU A 324 -1.54 23.21 21.24
CA GLU A 324 -1.37 23.01 22.69
C GLU A 324 -1.87 21.67 23.24
N ASN A 325 -1.23 21.18 24.30
CA ASN A 325 -1.68 20.00 25.05
C ASN A 325 -1.88 18.74 24.18
N ASN A 326 -1.22 18.63 23.03
CA ASN A 326 -1.29 17.44 22.19
C ASN A 326 -0.30 16.38 22.68
N ILE A 327 -0.66 15.11 22.53
CA ILE A 327 0.20 13.96 22.86
C ILE A 327 0.61 13.27 21.56
N ILE A 328 1.90 13.22 21.28
CA ILE A 328 2.45 12.73 20.00
C ILE A 328 3.44 11.60 20.28
N GLY A 329 3.26 10.46 19.61
CA GLY A 329 4.08 9.26 19.77
C GLY A 329 3.70 8.38 20.96
N ILE A 330 2.65 8.71 21.70
CA ILE A 330 2.15 7.91 22.82
C ILE A 330 0.68 7.58 22.56
N ASP A 331 0.30 6.31 22.69
CA ASP A 331 -1.08 5.86 22.49
C ASP A 331 -1.94 6.02 23.78
N SER A 332 -3.25 5.75 23.69
CA SER A 332 -4.17 5.93 24.83
C SER A 332 -3.90 5.00 26.02
N ALA A 333 -3.21 3.87 25.80
CA ALA A 333 -2.76 2.96 26.85
C ALA A 333 -1.44 3.41 27.50
N GLY A 334 -0.84 4.51 27.01
CA GLY A 334 0.46 4.98 27.47
C GLY A 334 1.64 4.28 26.78
N GLN A 335 1.40 3.46 25.77
CA GLN A 335 2.45 2.80 25.00
C GLN A 335 3.18 3.84 24.13
N LYS A 336 4.49 3.88 24.31
CA LYS A 336 5.41 4.80 23.63
C LYS A 336 5.80 4.26 22.25
N VAL A 337 4.91 4.44 21.27
CA VAL A 337 5.08 3.90 19.91
C VAL A 337 5.95 4.80 19.00
N GLY A 338 6.06 6.09 19.31
CA GLY A 338 6.79 7.08 18.52
C GLY A 338 6.08 7.50 17.24
N ILE A 339 6.75 8.33 16.44
CA ILE A 339 6.36 8.70 15.08
C ILE A 339 7.58 8.74 14.16
N CYS A 340 7.37 8.57 12.87
CA CYS A 340 8.48 8.33 11.95
C CYS A 340 9.03 9.59 11.26
N SER A 341 8.50 10.77 11.61
CA SER A 341 8.87 12.07 11.05
C SER A 341 8.90 13.13 12.16
N ASP A 342 8.80 14.41 11.77
CA ASP A 342 8.61 15.50 12.72
C ASP A 342 7.27 15.38 13.46
N ALA A 343 7.25 15.69 14.76
CA ALA A 343 6.00 15.79 15.51
C ALA A 343 5.28 17.07 15.15
N ILE A 344 5.99 18.21 15.19
CA ILE A 344 5.46 19.49 14.78
C ILE A 344 6.45 20.12 13.80
N ARG A 345 6.01 20.47 12.61
CA ARG A 345 6.80 21.23 11.63
C ARG A 345 6.21 22.62 11.46
N LEU A 346 7.07 23.64 11.42
CA LEU A 346 6.65 25.03 11.21
C LEU A 346 7.53 25.76 10.19
N THR A 347 6.86 26.50 9.30
CA THR A 347 7.52 27.26 8.21
C THR A 347 7.24 28.77 8.23
N SER A 348 6.49 29.23 9.23
CA SER A 348 5.87 30.57 9.30
C SER A 348 6.03 31.21 10.69
N SER A 349 5.57 32.46 10.84
CA SER A 349 5.67 33.24 12.07
C SER A 349 4.42 33.30 12.93
N GLY A 350 4.56 33.70 14.18
CA GLY A 350 3.45 34.02 15.09
C GLY A 350 2.78 32.80 15.71
N ASN A 351 3.32 31.60 15.50
CA ASN A 351 2.74 30.38 16.04
C ASN A 351 3.12 30.19 17.51
N GLN A 352 2.21 29.56 18.26
CA GLN A 352 2.39 29.23 19.67
C GLN A 352 2.29 27.72 19.84
N LEU A 353 3.36 27.11 20.34
CA LEU A 353 3.44 25.69 20.66
C LEU A 353 3.54 25.54 22.19
N LEU A 354 2.47 25.10 22.85
CA LEU A 354 2.37 25.13 24.31
C LEU A 354 2.08 23.74 24.88
N ASN A 355 2.85 23.27 25.85
CA ASN A 355 2.52 22.09 26.67
C ASN A 355 2.25 20.79 25.87
N ASN A 356 2.87 20.61 24.70
CA ASN A 356 2.75 19.36 23.94
C ASN A 356 3.69 18.30 24.51
N THR A 357 3.27 17.04 24.55
CA THR A 357 4.10 15.90 24.95
C THR A 357 4.46 15.07 23.74
N ILE A 358 5.76 14.89 23.48
CA ILE A 358 6.29 14.25 22.28
C ILE A 358 7.23 13.12 22.67
N TYR A 359 7.00 11.94 22.10
CA TYR A 359 7.87 10.78 22.26
C TYR A 359 8.37 10.28 20.91
N GLY A 360 9.65 9.92 20.83
CA GLY A 360 10.19 9.10 19.74
C GLY A 360 10.01 9.70 18.34
N ALA A 361 10.18 11.03 18.21
CA ALA A 361 10.05 11.73 16.93
C ALA A 361 11.36 11.71 16.13
N GLY A 362 11.23 11.55 14.82
CA GLY A 362 12.33 11.59 13.87
C GLY A 362 13.20 10.33 13.79
N VAL A 363 12.91 9.26 14.55
CA VAL A 363 13.74 8.04 14.59
C VAL A 363 13.68 7.28 13.25
N ARG A 364 14.53 7.65 12.30
CA ARG A 364 14.74 6.90 11.05
C ARG A 364 15.90 5.93 11.28
N ASN A 365 15.57 4.67 11.56
CA ASN A 365 16.54 3.61 11.90
C ASN A 365 17.44 3.16 10.72
N ASP A 366 17.43 3.78 9.53
CA ASP A 366 18.04 3.20 8.31
C ASP A 366 19.54 3.41 8.15
N ASP A 367 20.21 4.21 8.98
CA ASP A 367 21.67 4.30 8.87
C ASP A 367 22.36 4.69 10.18
N PRO A 368 22.79 3.72 11.00
CA PRO A 368 23.64 4.00 12.17
C PRO A 368 24.97 4.69 11.80
N ASN A 369 25.38 4.65 10.52
CA ASN A 369 26.60 5.30 10.03
C ASN A 369 26.38 6.75 9.56
N LYS A 370 25.13 7.25 9.46
CA LYS A 370 24.83 8.67 9.16
C LYS A 370 24.89 9.60 10.38
N THR A 371 25.48 9.13 11.47
CA THR A 371 25.79 9.94 12.65
C THR A 371 27.04 10.80 12.48
N THR A 372 27.65 10.85 11.28
CA THR A 372 28.79 11.74 11.05
C THR A 372 28.38 13.19 11.26
N GLU A 373 29.03 13.80 12.25
CA GLU A 373 29.05 15.22 12.60
C GLU A 373 29.30 16.06 11.33
N GLY A 374 28.23 16.41 10.60
CA GLY A 374 28.32 17.06 9.30
C GLY A 374 27.13 16.80 8.37
N GLU A 375 26.51 15.62 8.42
CA GLU A 375 25.24 15.34 7.73
C GLU A 375 24.08 15.56 8.71
N GLN A 376 23.31 16.62 8.48
CA GLN A 376 22.22 17.01 9.38
C GLN A 376 21.11 15.94 9.35
N PRO A 377 20.65 15.40 10.50
CA PRO A 377 19.45 14.56 10.55
C PRO A 377 18.27 15.33 9.94
N GLN A 378 17.36 14.68 9.21
CA GLN A 378 16.31 15.39 8.45
C GLN A 378 15.01 15.66 9.25
N THR A 379 14.94 15.26 10.52
CA THR A 379 13.70 15.30 11.35
C THR A 379 14.01 15.44 12.86
N GLY A 380 13.04 15.90 13.66
CA GLY A 380 13.09 16.02 15.12
C GLY A 380 11.70 16.21 15.76
N ALA A 381 11.61 16.50 17.05
CA ALA A 381 10.30 16.72 17.68
C ALA A 381 9.63 18.00 17.17
N ILE A 382 10.33 19.13 17.20
CA ILE A 382 9.84 20.39 16.60
C ILE A 382 10.79 20.80 15.47
N GLY A 383 10.38 20.58 14.22
CA GLY A 383 11.13 20.95 13.03
C GLY A 383 10.82 22.38 12.55
N ILE A 384 11.85 23.21 12.41
CA ILE A 384 11.72 24.62 12.00
C ILE A 384 12.40 24.81 10.64
N SER A 385 11.67 25.30 9.64
CA SER A 385 12.22 25.55 8.30
C SER A 385 11.80 26.92 7.75
N GLY A 386 12.61 27.53 6.89
CA GLY A 386 12.33 28.83 6.28
C GLY A 386 13.31 29.93 6.70
N GLY A 387 13.24 31.09 6.04
CA GLY A 387 14.15 32.21 6.26
C GLY A 387 13.72 33.14 7.40
N GLY A 388 14.63 34.00 7.88
CA GLY A 388 14.36 34.90 9.02
C GLY A 388 13.14 35.83 8.84
N VAL A 389 12.86 36.28 7.60
CA VAL A 389 11.69 37.12 7.31
C VAL A 389 10.36 36.36 7.29
N SER A 390 10.36 35.07 6.98
CA SER A 390 9.14 34.23 6.94
C SER A 390 8.85 33.55 8.27
N LEU A 391 9.89 33.29 9.08
CA LEU A 391 9.77 32.64 10.38
C LEU A 391 9.36 33.58 11.52
N GLY A 392 9.78 34.85 11.53
CA GLY A 392 9.39 35.83 12.58
C GLY A 392 9.45 35.27 14.02
N ALA A 393 8.58 35.73 14.91
CA ALA A 393 8.53 35.22 16.29
C ALA A 393 7.61 34.01 16.41
N ASN A 394 8.14 32.87 16.89
CA ASN A 394 7.36 31.72 17.30
C ASN A 394 7.63 31.43 18.77
N LEU A 395 6.56 31.27 19.55
CA LEU A 395 6.62 30.96 20.97
C LEU A 395 6.53 29.46 21.17
N MET A 396 7.49 28.89 21.89
CA MET A 396 7.51 27.49 22.29
C MET A 396 7.70 27.44 23.80
N ARG A 397 6.80 26.75 24.52
CA ARG A 397 6.85 26.68 25.99
C ARG A 397 6.24 25.40 26.52
N GLY A 398 6.83 24.82 27.55
CA GLY A 398 6.30 23.64 28.23
C GLY A 398 6.22 22.39 27.38
N ASN A 399 6.83 22.37 26.19
CA ASN A 399 6.81 21.19 25.32
C ASN A 399 7.78 20.15 25.86
N LEU A 400 7.24 18.97 26.18
CA LEU A 400 7.99 17.86 26.73
C LEU A 400 8.41 16.92 25.62
N THR A 401 9.67 16.51 25.63
CA THR A 401 10.26 15.65 24.60
C THR A 401 11.09 14.55 25.22
N GLU A 402 10.89 13.33 24.75
CA GLU A 402 11.60 12.12 25.19
C GLU A 402 11.95 11.25 23.97
N ASP A 403 13.11 10.58 23.99
CA ASP A 403 13.64 9.64 22.99
C ASP A 403 13.57 10.15 21.54
N SER A 404 13.61 11.47 21.35
CA SER A 404 13.54 12.09 20.03
C SER A 404 14.92 12.51 19.57
N ILE A 405 15.20 12.49 18.26
CA ILE A 405 16.54 12.85 17.74
C ILE A 405 16.98 14.24 18.24
N ALA A 406 16.04 15.19 18.32
CA ALA A 406 16.24 16.50 18.94
C ALA A 406 14.89 17.10 19.39
N PRO A 407 14.83 17.83 20.51
CA PRO A 407 13.62 18.55 20.94
C PRO A 407 13.21 19.66 19.97
N VAL A 408 14.19 20.41 19.48
CA VAL A 408 14.01 21.43 18.43
C VAL A 408 15.08 21.21 17.37
N PHE A 409 14.63 21.02 16.13
CA PHE A 409 15.44 20.79 14.96
C PHE A 409 15.32 21.96 13.97
N PHE A 410 16.44 22.39 13.38
CA PHE A 410 16.47 23.49 12.41
C PHE A 410 16.93 22.97 11.04
N PHE A 411 16.10 23.17 10.02
CA PHE A 411 16.47 22.86 8.64
C PHE A 411 17.52 23.84 8.11
N PRO A 412 18.29 23.46 7.07
CA PRO A 412 19.35 24.32 6.50
C PRO A 412 18.88 25.70 6.00
N SER A 413 17.57 25.86 5.76
CA SER A 413 16.97 27.12 5.35
C SER A 413 16.89 28.17 6.48
N VAL A 414 17.02 27.75 7.74
CA VAL A 414 16.98 28.64 8.91
C VAL A 414 18.29 29.42 9.03
N SER A 415 18.18 30.70 9.43
CA SER A 415 19.38 31.53 9.58
C SER A 415 20.32 30.98 10.64
N VAL A 416 21.63 31.02 10.35
CA VAL A 416 22.69 30.56 11.28
C VAL A 416 22.61 31.26 12.62
N ARG A 417 22.18 32.54 12.63
CA ARG A 417 22.03 33.30 13.87
C ARG A 417 20.95 32.76 14.79
N TYR A 418 19.94 32.09 14.24
CA TYR A 418 18.90 31.44 15.02
C TYR A 418 19.27 30.00 15.36
N SER A 419 19.72 29.22 14.37
CA SER A 419 20.01 27.79 14.57
C SER A 419 21.19 27.52 15.50
N TYR A 420 22.12 28.48 15.63
CA TYR A 420 23.27 28.41 16.54
C TYR A 420 23.13 29.28 17.79
N PHE A 421 22.00 29.97 18.01
CA PHE A 421 21.81 30.76 19.23
C PHE A 421 21.85 29.85 20.47
N ASN A 422 22.76 30.13 21.39
CA ASN A 422 22.89 29.37 22.63
C ASN A 422 21.91 29.93 23.69
N PRO A 423 21.07 29.09 24.31
CA PRO A 423 20.18 29.51 25.39
C PRO A 423 20.97 29.88 26.65
N ALA A 424 20.28 30.45 27.64
CA ALA A 424 20.85 30.84 28.93
C ALA A 424 21.59 29.68 29.62
N LYS A 425 22.79 29.93 30.14
CA LYS A 425 23.58 28.89 30.81
C LYS A 425 23.31 28.84 32.31
N VAL A 426 23.35 27.65 32.90
CA VAL A 426 23.31 27.47 34.36
C VAL A 426 24.72 27.64 34.92
N THR A 427 24.87 28.47 35.96
CA THR A 427 26.16 28.73 36.61
C THR A 427 26.27 28.13 38.00
N ALA A 428 25.13 27.92 38.69
CA ALA A 428 25.10 27.23 39.97
C ALA A 428 23.74 26.58 40.23
N ILE A 429 23.78 25.37 40.79
CA ILE A 429 22.63 24.67 41.37
C ILE A 429 22.94 24.45 42.85
N SER A 430 22.14 25.05 43.73
CA SER A 430 22.31 24.96 45.18
C SER A 430 21.00 24.64 45.85
N GLY A 431 20.91 23.43 46.42
CA GLY A 431 19.68 22.90 47.00
C GLY A 431 18.57 22.83 45.95
N ARG A 432 17.56 23.71 46.09
CA ARG A 432 16.42 23.82 45.16
C ARG A 432 16.45 25.08 44.29
N THR A 433 17.51 25.87 44.40
CA THR A 433 17.69 27.12 43.65
C THR A 433 18.66 26.91 42.50
N VAL A 434 18.29 27.43 41.33
CA VAL A 434 19.09 27.38 40.10
C VAL A 434 19.37 28.81 39.66
N SER A 435 20.62 29.12 39.31
CA SER A 435 21.02 30.45 38.87
C SER A 435 21.93 30.38 37.67
N GLY A 436 21.92 31.43 36.85
CA GLY A 436 22.64 31.44 35.59
C GLY A 436 22.77 32.82 34.97
N THR A 437 23.28 32.83 33.74
CA THR A 437 23.49 34.03 32.92
C THR A 437 22.98 33.80 31.48
N SER A 438 23.19 34.79 30.60
CA SER A 438 23.06 34.62 29.14
C SER A 438 23.90 33.44 28.62
N GLY A 439 23.52 32.92 27.45
CA GLY A 439 24.22 31.82 26.81
C GLY A 439 25.63 32.19 26.35
N ASP A 440 26.49 31.19 26.22
CA ASP A 440 27.84 31.39 25.70
C ASP A 440 27.82 31.82 24.23
N ARG A 441 28.89 32.50 23.80
CA ARG A 441 29.05 32.95 22.41
C ARG A 441 28.90 31.78 21.43
N ALA A 442 28.07 31.96 20.40
CA ALA A 442 27.87 30.98 19.36
C ALA A 442 29.07 30.93 18.40
N ASN A 443 29.55 29.72 18.08
CA ASN A 443 30.67 29.47 17.16
C ASN A 443 30.20 28.59 15.96
N PRO A 444 29.48 29.16 14.98
CA PRO A 444 29.05 28.40 13.80
C PRO A 444 30.23 28.04 12.87
N PRO A 445 30.09 27.00 12.01
CA PRO A 445 31.10 26.66 11.00
C PRO A 445 31.38 27.80 10.00
N ALA A 446 32.57 27.80 9.41
CA ALA A 446 32.94 28.75 8.35
C ALA A 446 31.96 28.65 7.17
N PRO A 447 31.59 29.78 6.50
CA PRO A 447 32.19 31.11 6.59
C PRO A 447 31.59 32.03 7.68
N HIS A 448 30.73 31.51 8.56
CA HIS A 448 30.01 32.33 9.53
C HIS A 448 30.91 32.77 10.69
N GLN A 449 30.77 34.03 11.11
CA GLN A 449 31.54 34.58 12.23
C GLN A 449 30.84 34.30 13.57
N PRO A 450 31.60 34.05 14.65
CA PRO A 450 31.05 33.92 15.99
C PRO A 450 30.28 35.17 16.46
N PHE A 451 29.19 34.98 17.19
CA PHE A 451 28.31 36.07 17.65
C PHE A 451 27.79 35.82 19.07
N ASP A 452 27.51 36.92 19.80
CA ASP A 452 27.08 36.86 21.20
C ASP A 452 25.61 36.42 21.32
N CYS A 453 25.30 35.72 22.41
CA CYS A 453 23.97 35.18 22.70
C CYS A 453 23.35 35.86 23.95
N ASP A 454 23.62 37.16 24.10
CA ASP A 454 23.09 37.97 25.20
C ASP A 454 21.56 37.99 25.16
N CYS A 455 20.93 37.72 26.30
CA CYS A 455 19.48 37.68 26.41
C CYS A 455 18.98 38.49 27.63
N PRO A 456 19.15 39.82 27.61
CA PRO A 456 18.65 40.67 28.68
C PRO A 456 17.12 40.64 28.72
N ASN A 457 16.55 40.54 29.93
CA ASN A 457 15.11 40.48 30.18
C ASN A 457 14.39 39.27 29.54
N CYS A 458 15.12 38.28 29.01
CA CYS A 458 14.50 37.11 28.41
C CYS A 458 13.83 36.23 29.46
N GLU A 459 12.79 35.52 29.03
CA GLU A 459 12.18 34.48 29.85
C GLU A 459 12.92 33.17 29.61
N ILE A 460 13.32 32.50 30.68
CA ILE A 460 14.12 31.28 30.67
C ILE A 460 13.28 30.16 31.25
N GLU A 461 13.08 29.11 30.47
CA GLU A 461 12.44 27.88 30.92
C GLU A 461 13.49 26.84 31.27
N LEU A 462 13.26 26.12 32.38
CA LEU A 462 14.14 25.06 32.87
C LEU A 462 13.46 23.72 32.70
N PHE A 463 14.19 22.73 32.17
CA PHE A 463 13.71 21.36 32.02
C PHE A 463 14.59 20.36 32.75
N LEU A 464 13.98 19.28 33.24
CA LEU A 464 14.71 18.06 33.62
C LEU A 464 15.03 17.24 32.38
N ASP A 465 16.19 16.59 32.42
CA ASP A 465 16.70 15.63 31.44
C ASP A 465 17.47 14.55 32.22
N ASP A 466 17.50 13.32 31.71
CA ASP A 466 18.27 12.24 32.29
C ASP A 466 19.61 12.06 31.53
N ASP A 467 20.66 11.67 32.25
CA ASP A 467 22.04 11.67 31.75
C ASP A 467 22.32 10.46 30.82
N ASP A 468 21.45 10.22 29.84
CA ASP A 468 21.47 9.05 28.95
C ASP A 468 22.15 9.31 27.59
N GLY A 469 22.48 10.57 27.30
CA GLY A 469 23.10 11.01 26.04
C GLY A 469 22.14 11.66 25.06
N ASN A 470 20.84 11.50 25.24
CA ASN A 470 19.82 12.20 24.46
C ASN A 470 19.69 13.65 24.96
N ILE A 471 19.14 14.53 24.11
CA ILE A 471 18.77 15.88 24.53
C ILE A 471 17.26 15.85 24.71
N GLU A 472 16.80 16.04 25.93
CA GLU A 472 15.39 15.85 26.26
C GLU A 472 14.81 17.02 27.07
N THR A 473 13.49 17.05 27.15
CA THR A 473 12.74 17.98 28.01
C THR A 473 11.68 17.19 28.79
N LEU A 474 12.13 16.31 29.68
CA LEU A 474 11.27 15.34 30.37
C LEU A 474 10.23 15.99 31.30
N THR A 475 10.56 17.14 31.89
CA THR A 475 9.65 17.89 32.78
C THR A 475 9.99 19.37 32.73
N SER A 476 9.00 20.22 32.47
CA SER A 476 9.15 21.67 32.67
C SER A 476 9.08 22.01 34.16
N LEU A 477 10.13 22.63 34.67
CA LEU A 477 10.23 23.05 36.08
C LEU A 477 9.63 24.44 36.32
N GLY A 478 9.41 25.22 35.25
CA GLY A 478 8.88 26.57 35.28
C GLY A 478 9.77 27.58 34.57
N THR A 479 9.37 28.86 34.63
CA THR A 479 10.08 29.96 33.97
C THR A 479 10.58 31.03 34.95
N VAL A 480 11.67 31.71 34.57
CA VAL A 480 12.25 32.85 35.29
C VAL A 480 12.64 33.94 34.30
N THR A 481 12.51 35.20 34.69
CA THR A 481 12.94 36.34 33.85
C THR A 481 14.35 36.77 34.21
N ALA A 482 15.22 36.89 33.21
CA ALA A 482 16.55 37.43 33.38
C ALA A 482 16.52 38.94 33.67
N ASP A 483 17.54 39.46 34.33
CA ASP A 483 17.72 40.91 34.52
C ASP A 483 18.24 41.59 33.23
N ALA A 484 18.49 42.90 33.32
CA ALA A 484 19.01 43.70 32.21
C ALA A 484 20.44 43.31 31.77
N GLN A 485 21.16 42.52 32.58
CA GLN A 485 22.48 41.97 32.29
C GLN A 485 22.41 40.51 31.81
N GLY A 486 21.20 39.91 31.81
CA GLY A 486 21.00 38.50 31.46
C GLY A 486 21.25 37.52 32.61
N ASN A 487 21.44 37.98 33.85
CA ASN A 487 21.53 37.10 35.01
C ASN A 487 20.14 36.71 35.51
N TRP A 488 20.03 35.51 36.09
CA TRP A 488 18.75 35.00 36.56
C TRP A 488 18.90 34.06 37.76
N THR A 489 17.86 33.95 38.57
CA THR A 489 17.79 33.04 39.72
C THR A 489 16.37 32.54 39.90
N ALA A 490 16.17 31.22 39.80
CA ALA A 490 14.91 30.53 40.03
C ALA A 490 14.96 29.82 41.39
N GLU A 491 14.28 30.41 42.38
CA GLU A 491 14.24 29.88 43.75
C GLU A 491 13.20 28.76 43.89
N ASN A 492 13.55 27.70 44.62
CA ASN A 492 12.66 26.55 44.90
C ASN A 492 12.09 25.83 43.64
N ILE A 493 12.78 25.95 42.50
CA ILE A 493 12.32 25.44 41.20
C ILE A 493 12.47 23.92 41.09
N LEU A 494 13.43 23.32 41.80
CA LEU A 494 13.64 21.88 41.79
C LEU A 494 12.67 21.12 42.71
N PRO A 495 12.44 19.82 42.47
CA PRO A 495 11.70 18.95 43.38
C PRO A 495 12.23 18.99 44.82
N ALA A 496 11.42 18.53 45.79
CA ALA A 496 11.78 18.60 47.21
C ALA A 496 13.10 17.86 47.55
N GLY A 497 13.49 16.85 46.77
CA GLY A 497 14.75 16.12 46.90
C GLY A 497 15.95 16.76 46.18
N GLY A 498 15.78 17.90 45.52
CA GLY A 498 16.79 18.47 44.62
C GLY A 498 16.85 17.71 43.29
N LEU A 499 18.00 17.80 42.62
CA LEU A 499 18.29 17.10 41.37
C LEU A 499 18.75 15.67 41.67
N GLY A 500 18.18 14.67 40.98
CA GLY A 500 18.61 13.28 41.09
C GLY A 500 20.04 13.03 40.59
N ALA A 501 20.62 11.89 40.98
CA ALA A 501 22.03 11.57 40.66
C ALA A 501 22.31 11.43 39.15
N ASN A 502 21.29 11.04 38.37
CA ASN A 502 21.38 10.89 36.91
C ASN A 502 20.49 11.92 36.20
N GLN A 503 20.23 13.05 36.83
CA GLN A 503 19.42 14.12 36.25
C GLN A 503 20.27 15.36 36.04
N GLY A 504 19.95 16.09 34.99
CA GLY A 504 20.48 17.42 34.72
C GLY A 504 19.37 18.42 34.43
N ILE A 505 19.79 19.66 34.24
CA ILE A 505 18.93 20.76 33.83
C ILE A 505 19.28 21.14 32.39
N ARG A 506 18.25 21.33 31.57
CA ARG A 506 18.34 22.01 30.27
C ARG A 506 17.64 23.37 30.36
N THR A 507 18.04 24.28 29.48
CA THR A 507 17.43 25.61 29.40
C THR A 507 16.93 25.90 27.99
N GLN A 508 15.88 26.70 27.91
CA GLN A 508 15.39 27.31 26.68
C GLN A 508 15.00 28.75 26.99
N ILE A 509 15.11 29.66 26.02
CA ILE A 509 14.79 31.07 26.26
C ILE A 509 13.76 31.59 25.27
N THR A 510 12.96 32.55 25.71
CA THR A 510 12.07 33.35 24.86
C THR A 510 12.49 34.82 24.93
N THR A 511 12.73 35.43 23.78
CA THR A 511 13.21 36.81 23.69
C THR A 511 12.14 37.81 24.16
N ALA A 512 12.52 38.80 24.96
CA ALA A 512 11.61 39.88 25.37
C ALA A 512 11.66 41.10 24.41
N ALA A 513 12.71 41.22 23.60
CA ALA A 513 12.92 42.35 22.70
C ALA A 513 13.20 41.89 21.25
N ASN A 514 12.88 42.77 20.30
CA ASN A 514 13.22 42.56 18.89
C ASN A 514 14.74 42.58 18.69
N GLY A 515 15.23 41.67 17.86
CA GLY A 515 16.65 41.62 17.47
C GLY A 515 17.58 40.98 18.50
N THR A 516 17.09 40.53 19.66
CA THR A 516 17.88 39.73 20.61
C THR A 516 18.46 38.49 19.93
N ILE A 517 17.62 37.78 19.17
CA ILE A 517 18.09 36.91 18.09
C ILE A 517 18.04 37.76 16.82
N GLN A 518 19.20 38.09 16.25
CA GLN A 518 19.27 39.02 15.13
C GLN A 518 18.43 38.52 13.94
N GLY A 519 17.52 39.37 13.48
CA GLY A 519 16.58 39.06 12.39
C GLY A 519 15.22 38.54 12.84
N PHE A 520 14.98 38.46 14.16
CA PHE A 520 13.74 37.93 14.73
C PHE A 520 13.11 38.91 15.74
N ASN A 521 11.80 38.81 15.92
CA ASN A 521 11.03 39.68 16.82
C ASN A 521 11.05 39.17 18.27
N ALA A 522 10.57 39.99 19.21
CA ALA A 522 10.26 39.57 20.57
C ALA A 522 9.26 38.40 20.55
N GLY A 523 9.37 37.50 21.52
CA GLY A 523 8.58 36.27 21.61
C GLY A 523 9.16 35.10 20.80
N THR A 524 10.39 35.21 20.29
CA THR A 524 11.07 34.10 19.60
C THR A 524 11.71 33.18 20.63
N THR A 525 11.36 31.90 20.60
CA THR A 525 11.98 30.90 21.47
C THR A 525 13.21 30.25 20.82
N SER A 526 14.30 30.06 21.56
CA SER A 526 15.52 29.39 21.07
C SER A 526 15.37 27.87 20.97
N ARG A 527 16.42 27.16 20.51
CA ARG A 527 16.60 25.73 20.85
C ARG A 527 16.80 25.51 22.35
N VAL A 528 16.66 24.26 22.75
CA VAL A 528 17.09 23.74 24.06
C VAL A 528 18.62 23.69 24.12
N SER A 529 19.19 23.83 25.33
CA SER A 529 20.64 23.81 25.56
C SER A 529 21.26 22.49 25.13
N ARG A 530 22.42 22.54 24.46
CA ARG A 530 23.18 21.34 24.10
C ARG A 530 23.94 20.77 25.30
N GLU A 531 24.29 21.63 26.24
CA GLU A 531 24.86 21.23 27.52
C GLU A 531 23.76 20.77 28.47
N LEU A 532 24.08 19.73 29.23
CA LEU A 532 23.30 19.26 30.37
C LEU A 532 23.96 19.81 31.63
N TYR A 533 23.22 20.51 32.49
CA TYR A 533 23.80 21.18 33.66
C TYR A 533 23.50 20.40 34.95
N GLY A 534 24.54 20.02 35.67
CA GLY A 534 24.48 19.42 37.00
C GLY A 534 25.06 20.35 38.08
N PRO A 535 25.12 19.89 39.35
CA PRO A 535 25.63 20.71 40.47
C PRO A 535 27.09 21.13 40.31
N SER A 536 27.87 20.41 39.51
CA SER A 536 29.29 20.68 39.24
C SER A 536 29.53 21.41 37.91
N GLY A 537 28.48 21.91 37.24
CA GLY A 537 28.56 22.53 35.91
C GLY A 537 28.06 21.59 34.82
N VAL A 538 28.67 21.66 33.63
CA VAL A 538 28.26 20.82 32.48
C VAL A 538 28.60 19.35 32.74
N ILE A 539 27.63 18.47 32.52
CA ILE A 539 27.76 17.02 32.60
C ILE A 539 28.31 16.49 31.26
N ASN A 540 29.31 15.61 31.32
CA ASN A 540 29.78 14.88 30.15
C ASN A 540 28.85 13.69 29.93
N VAL A 541 27.88 13.86 29.03
CA VAL A 541 26.92 12.80 28.70
C VAL A 541 27.60 11.67 27.90
N PRO A 542 27.26 10.40 28.14
CA PRO A 542 27.74 9.29 27.33
C PRO A 542 27.18 9.36 25.90
N ALA A 543 27.82 8.65 24.96
CA ALA A 543 27.24 8.49 23.63
C ALA A 543 25.91 7.70 23.71
N PRO A 544 24.91 8.00 22.87
CA PRO A 544 23.64 7.31 22.88
C PRO A 544 23.81 5.77 22.74
N PRO A 545 22.94 4.96 23.38
CA PRO A 545 23.00 3.51 23.28
C PRO A 545 22.92 3.04 21.82
N ALA A 546 23.71 2.01 21.47
CA ALA A 546 23.62 1.38 20.15
C ALA A 546 22.24 0.71 19.96
N PRO A 547 21.66 0.74 18.74
CA PRO A 547 20.35 0.16 18.48
C PRO A 547 20.32 -1.36 18.75
N PRO A 548 19.17 -1.90 19.18
CA PRO A 548 19.02 -3.32 19.51
C PRO A 548 19.24 -4.22 18.28
N ARG A 549 19.86 -5.39 18.50
CA ARG A 549 20.08 -6.42 17.47
C ARG A 549 18.75 -7.03 16.98
N ALA A 550 18.76 -7.55 15.75
CA ALA A 550 17.64 -8.26 15.16
C ALA A 550 17.13 -9.38 16.09
N THR A 551 15.82 -9.37 16.37
CA THR A 551 15.14 -10.38 17.18
C THR A 551 14.77 -11.60 16.33
N ALA A 552 14.29 -12.66 17.00
CA ALA A 552 13.74 -13.82 16.31
C ALA A 552 12.62 -13.41 15.32
N PRO A 553 12.40 -14.19 14.25
CA PRO A 553 11.48 -13.75 13.23
C PRO A 553 10.04 -13.59 13.67
N THR A 554 9.42 -12.51 13.20
CA THR A 554 7.96 -12.41 13.28
C THR A 554 7.39 -13.18 12.09
N GLU A 555 6.50 -14.14 12.35
CA GLU A 555 5.85 -14.92 11.29
C GLU A 555 5.23 -13.97 10.24
N TYR A 556 5.55 -14.19 8.97
CA TYR A 556 4.98 -13.45 7.85
C TYR A 556 4.11 -14.39 7.02
N ALA A 557 2.94 -13.91 6.61
CA ALA A 557 2.01 -14.70 5.83
C ALA A 557 2.58 -14.93 4.42
N THR A 558 2.93 -16.18 4.11
CA THR A 558 3.27 -16.58 2.74
C THR A 558 1.98 -16.63 1.90
N VAL A 559 2.06 -16.18 0.64
CA VAL A 559 0.95 -16.35 -0.30
C VAL A 559 0.68 -17.84 -0.48
N ALA A 560 -0.49 -18.31 -0.02
CA ALA A 560 -0.87 -19.71 -0.09
C ALA A 560 -1.65 -20.02 -1.38
N PRO A 561 -1.54 -21.24 -1.93
CA PRO A 561 -2.42 -21.73 -2.98
C PRO A 561 -3.89 -21.58 -2.61
N ARG A 562 -4.68 -21.01 -3.51
CA ARG A 562 -6.13 -20.99 -3.39
C ARG A 562 -6.69 -22.15 -4.20
N ALA A 563 -7.76 -22.77 -3.69
CA ALA A 563 -8.53 -23.72 -4.48
C ALA A 563 -9.03 -23.03 -5.75
N VAL A 564 -8.91 -23.72 -6.89
CA VAL A 564 -9.51 -23.26 -8.14
C VAL A 564 -11.03 -23.41 -7.98
N PRO A 565 -11.83 -22.36 -8.21
CA PRO A 565 -13.29 -22.48 -8.17
C PRO A 565 -13.78 -23.46 -9.23
N ASP A 566 -14.75 -24.29 -8.87
CA ASP A 566 -15.51 -25.05 -9.85
C ASP A 566 -16.42 -24.10 -10.65
N ALA A 567 -16.61 -24.42 -11.93
CA ALA A 567 -17.59 -23.71 -12.74
C ALA A 567 -18.98 -23.91 -12.13
N PRO A 568 -19.79 -22.84 -12.00
CA PRO A 568 -21.12 -22.94 -11.41
C PRO A 568 -22.00 -23.87 -12.26
N GLU A 569 -22.66 -24.82 -11.61
CA GLU A 569 -23.70 -25.63 -12.24
C GLU A 569 -25.01 -24.83 -12.26
N TYR A 570 -25.50 -24.50 -13.45
CA TYR A 570 -26.76 -23.77 -13.61
C TYR A 570 -27.92 -24.70 -13.93
N SER A 571 -29.05 -24.45 -13.26
CA SER A 571 -30.37 -24.79 -13.81
C SER A 571 -30.77 -23.68 -14.78
N PHE A 572 -30.62 -23.92 -16.08
CA PHE A 572 -30.90 -22.92 -17.10
C PHE A 572 -32.39 -22.59 -17.19
N GLN A 573 -32.71 -21.30 -17.13
CA GLN A 573 -34.08 -20.82 -17.34
C GLN A 573 -34.41 -20.74 -18.83
N THR A 574 -33.39 -20.46 -19.65
CA THR A 574 -33.53 -20.37 -21.10
C THR A 574 -32.45 -21.19 -21.79
N THR A 575 -32.84 -22.00 -22.77
CA THR A 575 -31.93 -22.69 -23.69
C THR A 575 -32.16 -22.20 -25.11
N ILE A 576 -31.08 -21.85 -25.81
CA ILE A 576 -31.08 -21.41 -27.21
C ILE A 576 -30.21 -22.37 -28.01
N THR A 577 -30.82 -23.14 -28.92
CA THR A 577 -30.15 -24.17 -29.70
C THR A 577 -29.68 -23.65 -31.06
N VAL A 578 -28.37 -23.59 -31.27
CA VAL A 578 -27.74 -23.30 -32.56
C VAL A 578 -27.82 -24.54 -33.45
N ASN A 579 -28.45 -24.41 -34.63
CA ASN A 579 -28.79 -25.56 -35.48
C ASN A 579 -28.21 -25.50 -36.91
N SER A 580 -27.34 -24.54 -37.20
CA SER A 580 -26.66 -24.44 -38.49
C SER A 580 -25.28 -23.81 -38.38
N THR A 581 -24.36 -24.23 -39.26
CA THR A 581 -23.06 -23.56 -39.42
C THR A 581 -23.09 -22.33 -40.33
N SER A 582 -24.25 -22.03 -40.94
CA SER A 582 -24.43 -20.86 -41.79
C SER A 582 -24.36 -19.58 -40.97
N ASP A 583 -23.76 -18.52 -41.54
CA ASP A 583 -23.80 -17.15 -41.02
C ASP A 583 -24.29 -16.23 -42.16
N PRO A 584 -25.59 -16.29 -42.49
CA PRO A 584 -26.11 -15.75 -43.76
C PRO A 584 -26.19 -14.22 -43.80
N ASP A 585 -26.06 -13.56 -42.66
CA ASP A 585 -26.08 -12.10 -42.55
C ASP A 585 -25.05 -11.59 -41.51
N THR A 586 -24.69 -10.32 -41.62
CA THR A 586 -23.85 -9.60 -40.66
C THR A 586 -24.68 -8.82 -39.65
N ASP A 587 -26.01 -9.00 -39.62
CA ASP A 587 -26.88 -8.19 -38.80
C ASP A 587 -26.67 -8.52 -37.33
N GLN A 588 -26.40 -7.48 -36.55
CA GLN A 588 -26.18 -7.58 -35.12
C GLN A 588 -27.46 -7.35 -34.30
N SER A 589 -28.63 -7.40 -34.93
CA SER A 589 -29.95 -7.24 -34.30
C SER A 589 -30.89 -8.43 -34.50
N THR A 590 -30.59 -9.35 -35.42
CA THR A 590 -31.43 -10.54 -35.68
C THR A 590 -31.24 -11.62 -34.59
N THR A 591 -32.33 -12.24 -34.16
CA THR A 591 -32.38 -13.29 -33.12
C THR A 591 -32.74 -14.67 -33.70
N CYS A 592 -32.71 -15.74 -32.88
CA CYS A 592 -33.08 -17.09 -33.31
C CYS A 592 -34.59 -17.31 -33.51
N ALA A 593 -35.40 -16.26 -33.37
CA ALA A 593 -36.76 -16.24 -33.90
C ALA A 593 -36.78 -16.40 -35.44
N THR A 594 -35.67 -16.06 -36.12
CA THR A 594 -35.50 -16.24 -37.57
C THR A 594 -34.59 -17.44 -37.83
N GLN A 595 -35.04 -18.39 -38.66
CA GLN A 595 -34.30 -19.61 -38.99
C GLN A 595 -33.32 -19.40 -40.17
N PRO A 596 -32.22 -20.17 -40.22
CA PRO A 596 -31.72 -21.06 -39.15
C PRO A 596 -31.23 -20.25 -37.93
N CYS A 597 -31.21 -20.87 -36.74
CA CYS A 597 -30.60 -20.27 -35.56
C CYS A 597 -29.08 -20.43 -35.64
N THR A 598 -28.39 -19.32 -35.85
CA THR A 598 -26.93 -19.24 -35.95
C THR A 598 -26.33 -18.81 -34.61
N LEU A 599 -25.03 -19.05 -34.40
CA LEU A 599 -24.35 -18.60 -33.17
C LEU A 599 -24.46 -17.08 -32.97
N ARG A 600 -24.33 -16.29 -34.04
CA ARG A 600 -24.50 -14.83 -34.00
C ARG A 600 -25.89 -14.44 -33.48
N ARG A 601 -26.94 -15.06 -34.03
CA ARG A 601 -28.33 -14.80 -33.63
C ARG A 601 -28.63 -15.27 -32.20
N ALA A 602 -28.04 -16.39 -31.78
CA ALA A 602 -28.18 -16.91 -30.43
C ALA A 602 -27.58 -15.94 -29.39
N ILE A 603 -26.39 -15.39 -29.67
CA ILE A 603 -25.74 -14.38 -28.82
C ILE A 603 -26.59 -13.10 -28.72
N VAL A 604 -27.14 -12.63 -29.85
CA VAL A 604 -28.02 -11.44 -29.87
C VAL A 604 -29.28 -11.67 -29.04
N GLN A 605 -29.86 -12.87 -29.10
CA GLN A 605 -31.02 -13.22 -28.29
C GLN A 605 -30.67 -13.31 -26.81
N ALA A 606 -29.63 -14.06 -26.43
CA ALA A 606 -29.25 -14.29 -25.04
C ALA A 606 -28.99 -12.98 -24.27
N ARG A 607 -28.23 -12.05 -24.86
CA ARG A 607 -27.91 -10.77 -24.22
C ARG A 607 -29.14 -9.88 -23.97
N ALA A 608 -30.21 -10.04 -24.74
CA ALA A 608 -31.42 -9.24 -24.66
C ALA A 608 -32.43 -9.80 -23.63
N LEU A 609 -32.18 -10.98 -23.05
CA LEU A 609 -33.08 -11.60 -22.09
C LEU A 609 -33.02 -10.86 -20.73
N PRO A 610 -34.18 -10.65 -20.07
CA PRO A 610 -34.23 -10.02 -18.75
C PRO A 610 -33.72 -10.96 -17.65
N ALA A 611 -33.50 -10.43 -16.45
CA ALA A 611 -32.84 -11.17 -15.35
C ALA A 611 -33.59 -12.45 -14.94
N GLU A 612 -34.92 -12.44 -14.98
CA GLU A 612 -35.77 -13.60 -14.64
C GLU A 612 -35.69 -14.76 -15.64
N GLN A 613 -35.07 -14.55 -16.80
CA GLN A 613 -34.85 -15.57 -17.83
C GLN A 613 -33.38 -16.06 -17.88
N ARG A 614 -32.57 -15.67 -16.88
CA ARG A 614 -31.18 -16.09 -16.71
C ARG A 614 -31.09 -17.07 -15.52
N PRO A 615 -30.13 -18.02 -15.52
CA PRO A 615 -29.04 -18.24 -16.48
C PRO A 615 -29.49 -18.78 -17.85
N VAL A 616 -28.70 -18.48 -18.89
CA VAL A 616 -29.00 -18.84 -20.29
C VAL A 616 -27.95 -19.82 -20.82
N LEU A 617 -28.41 -20.91 -21.45
CA LEU A 617 -27.56 -21.84 -22.20
C LEU A 617 -27.68 -21.59 -23.71
N ILE A 618 -26.56 -21.35 -24.37
CA ILE A 618 -26.42 -21.48 -25.82
C ILE A 618 -25.79 -22.86 -26.08
N GLU A 619 -26.63 -23.79 -26.55
CA GLU A 619 -26.23 -25.15 -26.91
C GLU A 619 -26.18 -25.32 -28.43
N PHE A 620 -25.60 -26.43 -28.89
CA PHE A 620 -25.46 -26.76 -30.30
C PHE A 620 -26.15 -28.09 -30.62
N ASP A 621 -26.94 -28.11 -31.70
CA ASP A 621 -27.50 -29.31 -32.32
C ASP A 621 -27.49 -29.16 -33.84
N ILE A 622 -26.27 -29.13 -34.39
CA ILE A 622 -26.05 -28.98 -35.84
C ILE A 622 -26.05 -30.37 -36.48
N PRO A 623 -26.87 -30.62 -37.52
CA PRO A 623 -26.96 -31.94 -38.13
C PRO A 623 -25.67 -32.30 -38.87
N THR A 624 -25.38 -33.60 -38.97
CA THR A 624 -24.23 -34.11 -39.76
C THR A 624 -24.40 -33.91 -41.28
N SER A 625 -25.61 -33.56 -41.73
CA SER A 625 -25.91 -33.16 -43.10
C SER A 625 -25.61 -31.68 -43.39
N ASP A 626 -25.25 -30.88 -42.37
CA ASP A 626 -24.86 -29.50 -42.56
C ASP A 626 -23.59 -29.42 -43.44
N ALA A 627 -23.57 -28.46 -44.37
CA ALA A 627 -22.55 -28.37 -45.42
C ALA A 627 -21.12 -28.20 -44.90
N ARG A 628 -20.93 -27.76 -43.65
CA ARG A 628 -19.60 -27.56 -43.04
C ARG A 628 -19.29 -28.58 -41.93
N HIS A 629 -19.99 -29.71 -41.92
CA HIS A 629 -19.60 -30.87 -41.12
C HIS A 629 -18.43 -31.62 -41.79
N ASN A 630 -17.33 -31.79 -41.07
CA ASN A 630 -16.19 -32.60 -41.48
C ASN A 630 -16.30 -33.98 -40.85
N ALA A 631 -16.82 -34.95 -41.60
CA ALA A 631 -17.06 -36.31 -41.12
C ALA A 631 -15.78 -37.07 -40.72
N THR A 632 -14.60 -36.69 -41.25
CA THR A 632 -13.33 -37.35 -40.90
C THR A 632 -12.85 -36.93 -39.52
N LEU A 633 -12.97 -35.64 -39.21
CA LEU A 633 -12.56 -35.08 -37.92
C LEU A 633 -13.69 -35.10 -36.88
N GLY A 634 -14.94 -35.27 -37.32
CA GLY A 634 -16.11 -35.21 -36.44
C GLY A 634 -16.34 -33.81 -35.87
N VAL A 635 -16.20 -32.76 -36.70
CA VAL A 635 -16.31 -31.36 -36.29
C VAL A 635 -17.22 -30.55 -37.21
N TRP A 636 -17.78 -29.46 -36.71
CA TRP A 636 -18.58 -28.50 -37.46
C TRP A 636 -17.90 -27.15 -37.48
N ARG A 637 -17.80 -26.54 -38.66
CA ARG A 637 -17.17 -25.23 -38.81
C ARG A 637 -18.17 -24.13 -39.14
N ILE A 638 -18.20 -23.10 -38.30
CA ILE A 638 -18.94 -21.85 -38.50
C ILE A 638 -17.97 -20.77 -39.01
N ASP A 639 -17.98 -20.50 -40.32
CA ASP A 639 -17.24 -19.37 -40.89
C ASP A 639 -18.10 -18.10 -40.76
N LEU A 640 -17.60 -17.09 -40.05
CA LEU A 640 -18.28 -15.81 -39.81
C LEU A 640 -18.11 -14.88 -41.01
N ASN A 641 -19.20 -14.48 -41.64
CA ASN A 641 -19.17 -13.65 -42.84
C ASN A 641 -19.11 -12.15 -42.48
N SER A 642 -18.06 -11.67 -41.80
CA SER A 642 -17.96 -10.26 -41.38
C SER A 642 -16.61 -9.64 -41.70
N ALA A 643 -16.61 -8.39 -42.18
CA ALA A 643 -15.40 -7.58 -42.29
C ALA A 643 -15.04 -6.85 -40.97
N THR A 644 -15.93 -6.82 -39.98
CA THR A 644 -15.69 -6.14 -38.70
C THR A 644 -14.82 -6.98 -37.77
N SER A 645 -13.92 -6.36 -37.01
CA SER A 645 -13.12 -7.03 -35.99
C SER A 645 -13.94 -7.61 -34.84
N ASN A 646 -15.16 -7.10 -34.61
CA ASN A 646 -16.10 -7.61 -33.62
C ASN A 646 -17.33 -8.17 -34.33
N PRO A 647 -17.28 -9.44 -34.80
CA PRO A 647 -18.40 -10.01 -35.54
C PRO A 647 -19.59 -10.21 -34.60
N PHE A 648 -19.37 -10.65 -33.36
CA PHE A 648 -20.46 -10.82 -32.38
C PHE A 648 -20.80 -9.51 -31.67
N ARG A 649 -22.05 -9.41 -31.20
CA ARG A 649 -22.40 -8.45 -30.14
C ARG A 649 -21.69 -8.84 -28.85
N ARG A 650 -21.47 -7.85 -27.99
CA ARG A 650 -20.94 -8.05 -26.64
C ARG A 650 -21.90 -8.89 -25.81
N LEU A 651 -21.37 -9.81 -25.02
CA LEU A 651 -22.14 -10.62 -24.08
C LEU A 651 -22.47 -9.79 -22.84
N GLU A 652 -23.69 -9.25 -22.80
CA GLU A 652 -24.17 -8.35 -21.76
C GLU A 652 -25.22 -9.03 -20.85
N GLY A 653 -25.27 -8.52 -19.61
CA GLY A 653 -26.26 -8.88 -18.58
C GLY A 653 -25.94 -10.10 -17.70
N GLY A 654 -24.84 -10.83 -17.98
CA GLY A 654 -24.30 -11.91 -17.15
C GLY A 654 -25.02 -13.27 -17.23
N GLN A 655 -24.42 -14.30 -16.64
CA GLN A 655 -24.97 -15.67 -16.55
C GLN A 655 -25.32 -16.30 -17.92
N ILE A 656 -24.48 -16.05 -18.94
CA ILE A 656 -24.61 -16.67 -20.26
C ILE A 656 -23.55 -17.77 -20.41
N VAL A 657 -24.00 -18.97 -20.76
CA VAL A 657 -23.14 -20.12 -21.04
C VAL A 657 -23.15 -20.41 -22.54
N ILE A 658 -21.97 -20.41 -23.18
CA ILE A 658 -21.78 -20.90 -24.54
C ILE A 658 -21.01 -22.20 -24.45
N ASP A 659 -21.65 -23.31 -24.80
CA ASP A 659 -21.11 -24.64 -24.54
C ASP A 659 -21.02 -25.50 -25.80
N GLY A 660 -19.84 -25.52 -26.42
CA GLY A 660 -19.55 -26.35 -27.59
C GLY A 660 -19.59 -27.86 -27.32
N THR A 661 -19.52 -28.30 -26.07
CA THR A 661 -19.55 -29.73 -25.71
C THR A 661 -20.93 -30.35 -25.89
N THR A 662 -21.98 -29.52 -25.86
CA THR A 662 -23.39 -29.90 -26.04
C THR A 662 -23.68 -30.48 -27.42
N GLN A 663 -22.87 -30.18 -28.45
CA GLN A 663 -23.05 -30.71 -29.79
C GLN A 663 -23.13 -32.25 -29.77
N PRO A 664 -24.24 -32.85 -30.22
CA PRO A 664 -24.35 -34.29 -30.30
C PRO A 664 -23.45 -34.88 -31.38
N GLY A 665 -22.91 -36.07 -31.12
CA GLY A 665 -21.95 -36.74 -32.00
C GLY A 665 -20.57 -36.05 -32.03
N GLY A 666 -19.85 -36.24 -33.14
CA GLY A 666 -18.52 -35.66 -33.35
C GLY A 666 -17.37 -36.43 -32.68
N ARG A 667 -16.22 -35.78 -32.57
CA ARG A 667 -15.04 -36.35 -31.88
C ARG A 667 -15.23 -36.43 -30.36
N ALA A 668 -14.52 -37.37 -29.74
CA ALA A 668 -14.53 -37.59 -28.31
C ALA A 668 -13.68 -36.55 -27.55
N ASP A 669 -12.53 -36.17 -28.12
CA ASP A 669 -11.57 -35.27 -27.49
C ASP A 669 -11.49 -33.93 -28.25
N GLY A 670 -11.50 -32.83 -27.50
CA GLY A 670 -11.40 -31.47 -28.01
C GLY A 670 -12.71 -30.89 -28.59
N PRO A 671 -12.70 -29.62 -29.04
CA PRO A 671 -13.88 -28.92 -29.51
C PRO A 671 -14.60 -29.60 -30.68
N LYS A 672 -15.92 -29.76 -30.60
CA LYS A 672 -16.74 -30.22 -31.74
C LYS A 672 -17.11 -29.08 -32.68
N ILE A 673 -17.17 -27.86 -32.15
CA ILE A 673 -17.55 -26.65 -32.87
C ILE A 673 -16.33 -25.77 -33.08
N PHE A 674 -16.06 -25.41 -34.33
CA PHE A 674 -15.05 -24.43 -34.71
C PHE A 674 -15.70 -23.15 -35.23
N VAL A 675 -15.33 -22.00 -34.70
CA VAL A 675 -15.71 -20.68 -35.16
C VAL A 675 -14.51 -20.03 -35.83
N ARG A 676 -14.66 -19.67 -37.10
CA ARG A 676 -13.59 -19.11 -37.94
C ARG A 676 -13.93 -17.70 -38.39
N GLY A 677 -12.98 -16.79 -38.20
CA GLY A 677 -13.02 -15.44 -38.77
C GLY A 677 -12.59 -15.41 -40.24
N THR A 678 -13.28 -14.63 -41.08
CA THR A 678 -12.94 -14.48 -42.50
C THR A 678 -12.05 -13.25 -42.73
N ASN A 679 -10.79 -13.47 -43.07
CA ASN A 679 -9.80 -12.49 -43.59
C ASN A 679 -9.30 -11.39 -42.64
N ASN A 680 -9.96 -11.11 -41.52
CA ASN A 680 -9.51 -10.15 -40.50
C ASN A 680 -9.29 -10.81 -39.14
N GLN A 681 -8.58 -10.12 -38.26
CA GLN A 681 -8.44 -10.51 -36.86
C GLN A 681 -9.74 -10.17 -36.11
N HIS A 682 -10.33 -11.16 -35.44
CA HIS A 682 -11.60 -10.97 -34.72
C HIS A 682 -11.50 -11.18 -33.21
N ILE A 683 -12.46 -10.65 -32.46
CA ILE A 683 -12.57 -10.84 -31.01
C ILE A 683 -14.03 -10.96 -30.54
N MET A 684 -14.29 -11.82 -29.56
CA MET A 684 -15.54 -11.89 -28.81
C MET A 684 -15.34 -11.21 -27.47
N ILE A 685 -16.27 -10.33 -27.10
CA ILE A 685 -16.19 -9.51 -25.89
C ILE A 685 -17.22 -10.01 -24.87
N VAL A 686 -16.73 -10.47 -23.72
CA VAL A 686 -17.48 -10.83 -22.53
C VAL A 686 -17.61 -9.59 -21.66
N ASP A 687 -18.77 -8.92 -21.73
CA ASP A 687 -19.00 -7.59 -21.16
C ASP A 687 -20.00 -7.65 -19.99
N SER A 688 -19.86 -8.68 -19.16
CA SER A 688 -20.65 -8.92 -17.95
C SER A 688 -20.02 -10.02 -17.07
N ARG A 689 -20.63 -10.31 -15.91
CA ARG A 689 -20.14 -11.26 -14.90
C ARG A 689 -20.74 -12.67 -15.06
N ASP A 690 -20.07 -13.65 -14.47
CA ASP A 690 -20.58 -15.02 -14.31
C ASP A 690 -20.94 -15.73 -15.63
N ASN A 691 -20.23 -15.42 -16.72
CA ASN A 691 -20.40 -16.13 -18.00
C ASN A 691 -19.47 -17.33 -18.09
N ILE A 692 -19.86 -18.33 -18.89
CA ILE A 692 -19.03 -19.49 -19.19
C ILE A 692 -18.88 -19.62 -20.71
N ILE A 693 -17.65 -19.72 -21.20
CA ILE A 693 -17.36 -20.04 -22.59
C ILE A 693 -16.50 -21.29 -22.62
N ARG A 694 -17.03 -22.37 -23.20
CA ARG A 694 -16.32 -23.65 -23.20
C ARG A 694 -16.46 -24.51 -24.45
N GLY A 695 -15.42 -25.33 -24.68
CA GLY A 695 -15.42 -26.39 -25.69
C GLY A 695 -15.44 -25.88 -27.14
N LEU A 696 -14.95 -24.67 -27.40
CA LEU A 696 -14.93 -24.06 -28.73
C LEU A 696 -13.53 -24.07 -29.36
N GLY A 697 -13.47 -24.36 -30.66
CA GLY A 697 -12.31 -24.08 -31.50
C GLY A 697 -12.44 -22.70 -32.12
N LEU A 698 -11.44 -21.84 -32.00
CA LEU A 698 -11.47 -20.44 -32.40
C LEU A 698 -10.28 -20.15 -33.34
N GLN A 699 -10.58 -19.81 -34.59
CA GLN A 699 -9.57 -19.63 -35.65
C GLN A 699 -9.62 -18.21 -36.22
N GLY A 700 -8.51 -17.48 -36.17
CA GLY A 700 -8.48 -16.05 -36.55
C GLY A 700 -9.15 -15.15 -35.52
N PHE A 701 -9.16 -15.56 -34.24
CA PHE A 701 -10.13 -15.13 -33.25
C PHE A 701 -9.54 -15.13 -31.83
N GLY A 702 -9.86 -14.09 -31.05
CA GLY A 702 -9.53 -14.00 -29.62
C GLY A 702 -10.74 -13.81 -28.71
N LEU A 703 -10.52 -13.90 -27.40
CA LEU A 703 -11.52 -13.63 -26.36
C LEU A 703 -11.08 -12.42 -25.53
N GLN A 704 -12.01 -11.52 -25.24
CA GLN A 704 -11.81 -10.40 -24.31
C GLN A 704 -12.77 -10.48 -23.14
N VAL A 705 -12.27 -10.44 -21.91
CA VAL A 705 -13.06 -10.47 -20.67
C VAL A 705 -12.98 -9.12 -19.97
N ASN A 706 -14.13 -8.48 -19.75
CA ASN A 706 -14.17 -7.10 -19.20
C ASN A 706 -14.58 -7.04 -17.72
N PHE A 707 -15.16 -8.10 -17.17
CA PHE A 707 -15.71 -8.15 -15.80
C PHE A 707 -15.26 -9.43 -15.08
N GLY A 708 -15.56 -9.53 -13.78
CA GLY A 708 -15.15 -10.66 -12.93
C GLY A 708 -16.10 -11.86 -12.95
N GLY A 709 -15.65 -12.97 -12.35
CA GLY A 709 -16.44 -14.20 -12.16
C GLY A 709 -16.66 -15.05 -13.40
N ASN A 710 -15.98 -14.77 -14.51
CA ASN A 710 -16.15 -15.50 -15.77
C ASN A 710 -15.27 -16.76 -15.85
N PHE A 711 -15.77 -17.80 -16.52
CA PHE A 711 -15.05 -19.05 -16.78
C PHE A 711 -14.78 -19.18 -18.28
N ILE A 712 -13.51 -19.23 -18.64
CA ILE A 712 -13.04 -19.48 -20.01
C ILE A 712 -12.28 -20.80 -19.99
N GLU A 713 -12.92 -21.86 -20.50
CA GLU A 713 -12.42 -23.22 -20.29
C GLU A 713 -12.46 -24.14 -21.52
N GLU A 714 -11.47 -25.03 -21.65
CA GLU A 714 -11.47 -26.09 -22.67
C GLU A 714 -11.58 -25.59 -24.13
N ASN A 715 -11.18 -24.34 -24.38
CA ASN A 715 -11.21 -23.75 -25.72
C ASN A 715 -9.88 -23.96 -26.44
N TRP A 716 -9.91 -24.16 -27.77
CA TRP A 716 -8.71 -24.18 -28.62
C TRP A 716 -8.65 -22.92 -29.46
N LEU A 717 -7.64 -22.08 -29.26
CA LEU A 717 -7.43 -20.85 -30.01
C LEU A 717 -6.21 -20.98 -30.92
N GLY A 718 -6.42 -20.75 -32.21
CA GLY A 718 -5.37 -20.63 -33.22
C GLY A 718 -4.80 -21.94 -33.76
N LEU A 719 -5.32 -23.09 -33.33
CA LEU A 719 -5.02 -24.38 -33.96
C LEU A 719 -5.94 -24.68 -35.15
N ASN A 720 -5.48 -25.53 -36.07
CA ASN A 720 -6.31 -26.14 -37.10
C ASN A 720 -7.34 -27.11 -36.49
N GLU A 721 -8.24 -27.65 -37.33
CA GLU A 721 -9.36 -28.49 -36.87
C GLU A 721 -8.91 -29.80 -36.21
N ASP A 722 -7.76 -30.36 -36.62
CA ASP A 722 -7.19 -31.60 -36.06
C ASP A 722 -6.32 -31.37 -34.80
N GLY A 723 -5.99 -30.12 -34.46
CA GLY A 723 -5.19 -29.76 -33.29
C GLY A 723 -3.69 -30.02 -33.42
N GLN A 724 -3.19 -30.41 -34.60
CA GLN A 724 -1.80 -30.81 -34.84
C GLN A 724 -0.93 -29.69 -35.41
N SER A 725 -1.53 -28.61 -35.91
CA SER A 725 -0.81 -27.46 -36.49
C SER A 725 -1.48 -26.12 -36.17
N ILE A 726 -0.71 -25.04 -36.26
CA ILE A 726 -1.26 -23.69 -36.15
C ILE A 726 -2.12 -23.38 -37.39
N TYR A 727 -3.30 -22.82 -37.16
CA TYR A 727 -4.11 -22.21 -38.20
C TYR A 727 -3.52 -20.84 -38.56
N TYR A 728 -2.99 -20.73 -39.77
CA TYR A 728 -2.56 -19.48 -40.36
C TYR A 728 -3.64 -18.90 -41.27
N ILE A 729 -4.02 -17.65 -41.05
CA ILE A 729 -4.99 -16.95 -41.90
C ILE A 729 -4.45 -16.93 -43.33
N ASN A 730 -5.23 -17.46 -44.28
CA ASN A 730 -4.85 -17.62 -45.69
C ASN A 730 -3.55 -18.41 -45.91
N GLY A 731 -3.17 -19.29 -44.97
CA GLY A 731 -1.93 -20.08 -45.04
C GLY A 731 -0.66 -19.25 -44.84
N ASN A 732 -0.78 -17.99 -44.38
CA ASN A 732 0.34 -17.08 -44.24
C ASN A 732 0.75 -16.90 -42.78
N ASN A 733 1.88 -17.51 -42.39
CA ASN A 733 2.48 -17.35 -41.05
C ASN A 733 3.00 -15.92 -40.77
N ALA A 734 2.98 -15.03 -41.77
CA ALA A 734 3.22 -13.61 -41.59
C ALA A 734 2.06 -12.88 -40.88
N ILE A 735 0.85 -13.44 -40.94
CA ILE A 735 -0.37 -12.83 -40.40
C ILE A 735 -0.63 -13.43 -39.01
N ASP A 736 -0.75 -12.57 -38.00
CA ASP A 736 -1.13 -12.97 -36.65
C ASP A 736 -2.59 -13.47 -36.65
N ASN A 737 -2.81 -14.70 -36.17
CA ASN A 737 -4.12 -15.33 -36.15
C ASN A 737 -4.98 -14.88 -34.94
N LYS A 738 -4.49 -13.92 -34.15
CA LYS A 738 -5.18 -13.29 -32.99
C LYS A 738 -5.63 -14.29 -31.91
N ALA A 739 -4.99 -15.47 -31.84
CA ALA A 739 -5.25 -16.46 -30.81
C ALA A 739 -4.80 -15.96 -29.43
N THR A 740 -5.69 -15.27 -28.72
CA THR A 740 -5.40 -14.70 -27.41
C THR A 740 -6.65 -14.68 -26.53
N ILE A 741 -6.44 -14.81 -25.23
CA ILE A 741 -7.43 -14.56 -24.18
C ILE A 741 -6.93 -13.38 -23.36
N GLN A 742 -7.67 -12.28 -23.35
CA GLN A 742 -7.20 -11.04 -22.72
C GLN A 742 -8.27 -10.37 -21.87
N ASP A 743 -7.86 -9.75 -20.77
CA ASP A 743 -8.72 -8.83 -20.05
C ASP A 743 -8.67 -7.44 -20.68
N ALA A 744 -9.75 -6.65 -20.55
CA ALA A 744 -9.75 -5.28 -21.05
C ALA A 744 -8.66 -4.40 -20.40
N GLU A 745 -8.14 -3.41 -21.15
CA GLU A 745 -7.09 -2.50 -20.65
C GLU A 745 -7.61 -1.44 -19.68
N THR A 746 -8.91 -1.12 -19.73
CA THR A 746 -9.54 -0.10 -18.89
C THR A 746 -10.58 -0.74 -17.96
N PRO A 747 -10.90 -0.11 -16.81
CA PRO A 747 -12.02 -0.52 -15.98
C PRO A 747 -13.28 -0.78 -16.83
N PRO A 748 -14.07 -1.82 -16.52
CA PRO A 748 -14.12 -2.57 -15.26
C PRO A 748 -13.19 -3.80 -15.14
N ALA A 749 -12.23 -3.98 -16.05
CA ALA A 749 -11.39 -5.18 -16.15
C ALA A 749 -10.52 -5.56 -14.93
N GLN A 750 -10.58 -4.80 -13.84
CA GLN A 750 -9.99 -5.18 -12.55
C GLN A 750 -10.95 -5.97 -11.65
N GLU A 751 -12.21 -6.14 -12.06
CA GLU A 751 -13.13 -7.03 -11.37
C GLU A 751 -12.59 -8.46 -11.44
N GLY A 752 -12.21 -8.97 -10.28
CA GLY A 752 -11.46 -10.20 -10.15
C GLY A 752 -12.27 -11.49 -10.20
N GLY A 753 -11.58 -12.60 -9.95
CA GLY A 753 -12.20 -13.92 -9.80
C GLY A 753 -12.53 -14.63 -11.11
N ASN A 754 -11.84 -14.30 -12.21
CA ASN A 754 -11.98 -15.02 -13.47
C ASN A 754 -11.16 -16.33 -13.43
N VAL A 755 -11.65 -17.37 -14.11
CA VAL A 755 -11.00 -18.67 -14.22
C VAL A 755 -10.70 -18.97 -15.69
N TYR A 756 -9.42 -19.04 -16.01
CA TYR A 756 -8.89 -19.42 -17.32
C TYR A 756 -8.28 -20.82 -17.21
N ARG A 757 -9.01 -21.85 -17.63
CA ARG A 757 -8.59 -23.24 -17.40
C ARG A 757 -8.61 -24.14 -18.61
N ASN A 758 -7.63 -25.03 -18.73
CA ASN A 758 -7.60 -26.08 -19.76
C ASN A 758 -7.73 -25.57 -21.22
N ASN A 759 -7.36 -24.31 -21.49
CA ASN A 759 -7.37 -23.78 -22.85
C ASN A 759 -6.09 -24.16 -23.58
N VAL A 760 -6.20 -24.34 -24.89
CA VAL A 760 -5.05 -24.49 -25.80
C VAL A 760 -4.92 -23.23 -26.63
N VAL A 761 -3.80 -22.51 -26.56
CA VAL A 761 -3.61 -21.23 -27.26
C VAL A 761 -2.28 -21.22 -28.00
N ALA A 762 -2.32 -21.08 -29.32
CA ALA A 762 -1.12 -21.06 -30.15
C ALA A 762 -1.28 -20.19 -31.41
N GLY A 763 -0.17 -19.66 -31.92
CA GLY A 763 -0.12 -19.00 -33.23
C GLY A 763 -0.29 -17.48 -33.22
N SER A 764 -0.53 -16.87 -32.06
CA SER A 764 -0.51 -15.41 -31.96
C SER A 764 0.91 -14.87 -31.85
N ARG A 765 1.14 -13.63 -32.31
CA ARG A 765 2.42 -12.92 -32.16
C ARG A 765 2.49 -12.06 -30.91
N VAL A 766 1.35 -11.83 -30.26
CA VAL A 766 1.25 -11.17 -28.95
C VAL A 766 1.15 -12.23 -27.85
N SER A 767 0.92 -11.81 -26.61
CA SER A 767 0.71 -12.74 -25.50
C SER A 767 -0.52 -13.63 -25.74
N ALA A 768 -0.35 -14.94 -25.55
CA ALA A 768 -1.44 -15.91 -25.62
C ALA A 768 -2.50 -15.63 -24.55
N MET A 769 -2.07 -15.23 -23.35
CA MET A 769 -2.97 -14.78 -22.28
C MET A 769 -2.50 -13.46 -21.68
N THR A 770 -3.41 -12.50 -21.53
CA THR A 770 -3.14 -11.24 -20.80
C THR A 770 -4.17 -11.02 -19.72
N ILE A 771 -3.78 -11.22 -18.46
CA ILE A 771 -4.67 -11.14 -17.30
C ILE A 771 -4.44 -9.82 -16.57
N ARG A 772 -5.51 -9.07 -16.36
CA ARG A 772 -5.53 -7.76 -15.69
C ARG A 772 -6.51 -7.73 -14.52
N SER A 773 -7.41 -8.71 -14.46
CA SER A 773 -8.36 -8.91 -13.38
C SER A 773 -7.66 -9.44 -12.12
N ASP A 774 -8.05 -8.91 -10.96
CA ASP A 774 -7.52 -9.34 -9.67
C ASP A 774 -7.98 -10.78 -9.35
N ASP A 775 -7.35 -11.41 -8.38
CA ASP A 775 -7.81 -12.66 -7.77
C ASP A 775 -8.20 -13.77 -8.76
N SER A 776 -7.56 -13.83 -9.93
CA SER A 776 -7.93 -14.78 -10.99
C SER A 776 -7.10 -16.06 -10.93
N TRP A 777 -7.55 -17.09 -11.67
CA TRP A 777 -6.87 -18.38 -11.79
C TRP A 777 -6.52 -18.67 -13.24
N VAL A 778 -5.25 -18.96 -13.51
CA VAL A 778 -4.77 -19.40 -14.83
C VAL A 778 -4.14 -20.78 -14.65
N VAL A 779 -4.89 -21.84 -14.96
CA VAL A 779 -4.52 -23.21 -14.57
C VAL A 779 -4.74 -24.23 -15.69
N GLY A 780 -3.88 -25.25 -15.79
CA GLY A 780 -4.09 -26.37 -16.73
C GLY A 780 -3.99 -26.01 -18.22
N ASN A 781 -3.52 -24.80 -18.58
CA ASN A 781 -3.53 -24.34 -19.96
C ASN A 781 -2.30 -24.83 -20.75
N TYR A 782 -2.48 -25.00 -22.05
CA TYR A 782 -1.46 -25.40 -23.01
C TYR A 782 -1.17 -24.24 -23.96
N ILE A 783 0.02 -23.66 -23.88
CA ILE A 783 0.37 -22.42 -24.56
C ILE A 783 1.57 -22.64 -25.46
N GLY A 784 1.41 -22.26 -26.72
CA GLY A 784 2.41 -22.47 -27.77
C GLY A 784 2.57 -23.93 -28.20
N THR A 785 1.62 -24.80 -27.87
CA THR A 785 1.67 -26.24 -28.18
C THR A 785 0.56 -26.69 -29.12
N ARG A 786 0.67 -27.92 -29.61
CA ARG A 786 -0.45 -28.70 -30.14
C ARG A 786 -1.48 -28.99 -29.03
N ALA A 787 -2.62 -29.54 -29.43
CA ALA A 787 -3.67 -29.96 -28.51
C ALA A 787 -3.23 -31.02 -27.49
N ASP A 788 -2.21 -31.83 -27.81
CA ASP A 788 -1.65 -32.85 -26.91
C ASP A 788 -0.54 -32.33 -25.98
N GLY A 789 -0.23 -31.03 -26.05
CA GLY A 789 0.84 -30.39 -25.28
C GLY A 789 2.25 -30.58 -25.83
N THR A 790 2.41 -31.19 -27.02
CA THR A 790 3.70 -31.34 -27.72
C THR A 790 3.90 -30.27 -28.81
N ILE A 791 5.06 -30.26 -29.46
CA ILE A 791 5.35 -29.42 -30.63
C ILE A 791 5.90 -30.25 -31.81
N PRO A 792 5.83 -29.77 -33.07
CA PRO A 792 6.29 -30.51 -34.25
C PRO A 792 7.81 -30.62 -34.38
N THR A 793 8.56 -29.76 -33.70
CA THR A 793 10.00 -29.55 -33.92
C THR A 793 10.82 -30.00 -32.73
N SER A 794 12.10 -30.29 -32.97
CA SER A 794 13.02 -30.64 -31.90
C SER A 794 13.40 -29.40 -31.07
N GLY A 795 13.77 -29.58 -29.79
CA GLY A 795 14.12 -28.47 -28.89
C GLY A 795 15.33 -27.63 -29.32
N ALA A 796 16.17 -28.12 -30.24
CA ALA A 796 17.27 -27.32 -30.80
C ALA A 796 16.79 -26.31 -31.85
N GLU A 797 15.61 -26.55 -32.44
CA GLU A 797 15.09 -25.78 -33.58
C GLU A 797 14.05 -24.74 -33.18
N VAL A 798 13.51 -24.76 -31.95
CA VAL A 798 12.39 -23.86 -31.58
C VAL A 798 12.72 -22.39 -31.79
N CYS A 799 13.94 -21.96 -31.49
CA CYS A 799 14.33 -20.55 -31.62
C CYS A 799 14.82 -20.16 -33.01
N THR A 800 14.88 -21.12 -33.92
CA THR A 800 15.30 -20.93 -35.31
C THR A 800 14.23 -21.38 -36.31
N SER A 801 13.17 -22.02 -35.84
CA SER A 801 12.09 -22.57 -36.64
C SER A 801 11.21 -21.45 -37.17
N MET A 802 10.98 -21.45 -38.48
CA MET A 802 10.06 -20.51 -39.12
C MET A 802 8.63 -21.05 -39.20
N ASP A 803 8.42 -22.32 -38.82
CA ASP A 803 7.17 -23.04 -39.07
C ASP A 803 6.26 -23.13 -37.83
N TRP A 804 6.77 -22.75 -36.66
CA TRP A 804 6.02 -22.73 -35.41
C TRP A 804 6.27 -21.43 -34.64
N ILE A 805 5.37 -20.46 -34.80
CA ILE A 805 5.50 -19.11 -34.23
C ILE A 805 4.44 -18.94 -33.14
N SER A 806 4.87 -18.60 -31.94
CA SER A 806 4.01 -18.24 -30.81
C SER A 806 4.68 -17.12 -30.02
N GLY A 807 3.97 -16.03 -29.79
CA GLY A 807 4.41 -14.89 -28.99
C GLY A 807 4.53 -15.24 -27.50
N ASP A 808 4.39 -14.25 -26.63
CA ASP A 808 4.53 -14.46 -25.19
C ASP A 808 3.49 -15.47 -24.67
N GLY A 809 3.81 -16.14 -23.59
CA GLY A 809 2.91 -17.09 -22.95
C GLY A 809 1.81 -16.38 -22.16
N ILE A 810 2.03 -16.23 -20.85
CA ILE A 810 1.08 -15.61 -19.91
C ILE A 810 1.63 -14.27 -19.45
N SER A 811 0.85 -13.20 -19.55
CA SER A 811 1.20 -11.88 -19.05
C SER A 811 0.17 -11.42 -18.02
N VAL A 812 0.58 -11.23 -16.78
CA VAL A 812 -0.29 -10.78 -15.69
C VAL A 812 0.03 -9.32 -15.38
N ILE A 813 -0.73 -8.38 -15.94
CA ILE A 813 -0.48 -6.94 -15.87
C ILE A 813 -1.66 -6.26 -15.17
N GLY A 814 -1.61 -6.19 -13.83
CA GLY A 814 -2.63 -5.51 -13.02
C GLY A 814 -3.55 -6.42 -12.20
N GLY A 815 -3.40 -7.75 -12.30
CA GLY A 815 -4.22 -8.75 -11.57
C GLY A 815 -3.64 -9.20 -10.23
N LYS A 816 -3.69 -8.34 -9.21
CA LYS A 816 -3.22 -8.65 -7.85
C LYS A 816 -3.91 -9.89 -7.30
N GLY A 817 -3.18 -10.77 -6.60
CA GLY A 817 -3.74 -12.01 -6.04
C GLY A 817 -3.94 -13.13 -7.05
N THR A 818 -3.60 -12.91 -8.33
CA THR A 818 -3.73 -13.92 -9.38
C THR A 818 -2.79 -15.09 -9.15
N GLN A 819 -3.33 -16.29 -9.36
CA GLN A 819 -2.61 -17.55 -9.29
C GLN A 819 -2.39 -18.12 -10.70
N VAL A 820 -1.13 -18.38 -11.06
CA VAL A 820 -0.72 -19.03 -12.31
C VAL A 820 -0.17 -20.42 -12.01
N GLY A 821 -0.96 -21.43 -12.38
CA GLY A 821 -0.74 -22.83 -12.04
C GLY A 821 -1.38 -23.22 -10.71
N GLY A 822 -1.28 -24.48 -10.30
CA GLY A 822 -1.89 -24.97 -9.06
C GLY A 822 -1.11 -26.12 -8.43
N PRO A 823 -1.44 -26.51 -7.20
CA PRO A 823 -0.70 -27.53 -6.45
C PRO A 823 -0.73 -28.91 -7.12
N SER A 824 -1.70 -29.20 -7.99
CA SER A 824 -1.84 -30.49 -8.66
C SER A 824 -1.27 -30.50 -10.09
N ALA A 825 -0.97 -31.69 -10.60
CA ALA A 825 -0.54 -31.85 -11.99
C ALA A 825 -1.62 -31.45 -13.02
N ALA A 826 -2.91 -31.49 -12.65
CA ALA A 826 -4.01 -31.09 -13.51
C ALA A 826 -4.10 -29.56 -13.67
N GLU A 827 -3.64 -28.80 -12.68
CA GLU A 827 -3.67 -27.33 -12.70
C GLU A 827 -2.38 -26.73 -13.30
N ARG A 828 -1.42 -27.56 -13.71
CA ARG A 828 -0.17 -27.14 -14.32
C ARG A 828 -0.39 -26.54 -15.71
N ASN A 829 0.14 -25.35 -15.93
CA ASN A 829 0.24 -24.82 -17.29
C ASN A 829 1.50 -25.39 -18.00
N TYR A 830 1.36 -25.65 -19.29
CA TYR A 830 2.45 -26.01 -20.20
C TYR A 830 2.70 -24.86 -21.17
N LEU A 831 3.88 -24.26 -21.09
CA LEU A 831 4.29 -23.14 -21.93
C LEU A 831 5.51 -23.56 -22.74
N VAL A 832 5.32 -23.92 -24.01
CA VAL A 832 6.36 -24.54 -24.85
C VAL A 832 6.31 -23.94 -26.24
N GLY A 833 7.43 -23.93 -26.97
CA GLY A 833 7.42 -23.49 -28.37
C GLY A 833 7.25 -21.98 -28.57
N LEU A 834 7.49 -21.18 -27.53
CA LEU A 834 7.39 -19.71 -27.59
C LEU A 834 8.59 -19.13 -28.32
N SER A 835 8.33 -18.63 -29.53
CA SER A 835 9.33 -18.05 -30.43
C SER A 835 8.66 -17.08 -31.43
N ILE A 836 9.34 -15.98 -31.75
CA ILE A 836 8.95 -15.09 -32.84
C ILE A 836 10.02 -15.04 -33.92
N ARG A 837 9.57 -14.92 -35.16
CA ARG A 837 10.44 -14.80 -36.32
C ARG A 837 11.20 -13.48 -36.29
N SER A 838 12.53 -13.55 -36.17
CA SER A 838 13.41 -12.40 -36.42
C SER A 838 14.76 -12.83 -36.99
N ASN A 839 15.24 -12.08 -37.97
CA ASN A 839 16.63 -12.10 -38.45
C ASN A 839 17.50 -11.02 -37.79
N ASP A 840 16.87 -10.14 -37.02
CA ASP A 840 17.53 -9.12 -36.20
C ASP A 840 17.84 -9.73 -34.82
N PRO A 841 19.13 -9.83 -34.44
CA PRO A 841 19.55 -10.36 -33.15
C PRO A 841 19.11 -9.49 -31.96
N GLU A 842 18.65 -8.26 -32.18
CA GLU A 842 18.15 -7.37 -31.13
C GLU A 842 16.66 -7.55 -30.84
N VAL A 843 15.93 -8.36 -31.63
CA VAL A 843 14.51 -8.61 -31.35
C VAL A 843 14.35 -9.41 -30.07
N THR A 844 13.64 -8.79 -29.11
CA THR A 844 13.23 -9.41 -27.85
C THR A 844 12.43 -10.68 -28.11
N GLN A 845 12.98 -11.82 -27.72
CA GLN A 845 12.31 -13.11 -27.83
C GLN A 845 11.18 -13.26 -26.79
N PRO A 846 10.21 -14.15 -27.03
CA PRO A 846 9.01 -14.24 -26.21
C PRO A 846 9.27 -14.80 -24.82
N ILE A 847 8.51 -14.30 -23.85
CA ILE A 847 8.60 -14.66 -22.43
C ILE A 847 7.59 -15.76 -22.11
N GLY A 848 7.98 -16.72 -21.27
CA GLY A 848 7.06 -17.72 -20.72
C GLY A 848 5.96 -17.08 -19.88
N ILE A 849 6.32 -16.54 -18.72
CA ILE A 849 5.41 -15.84 -17.83
C ILE A 849 5.96 -14.45 -17.52
N GLN A 850 5.16 -13.41 -17.73
CA GLN A 850 5.47 -12.05 -17.32
C GLN A 850 4.53 -11.59 -16.20
N VAL A 851 5.10 -10.97 -15.18
CA VAL A 851 4.39 -10.40 -14.05
C VAL A 851 4.59 -8.88 -14.02
N GLY A 852 3.49 -8.14 -13.93
CA GLY A 852 3.47 -6.68 -13.85
C GLY A 852 3.92 -6.15 -12.49
N SER A 853 3.95 -4.82 -12.34
CA SER A 853 4.55 -4.12 -11.19
C SER A 853 3.64 -3.94 -9.97
N VAL A 854 2.45 -4.56 -9.98
CA VAL A 854 1.40 -4.31 -8.99
C VAL A 854 0.80 -5.63 -8.50
N GLY A 855 1.28 -6.14 -7.36
CA GLY A 855 0.51 -7.09 -6.56
C GLY A 855 1.26 -8.35 -6.14
N ASN A 856 0.61 -9.12 -5.26
CA ASN A 856 1.11 -10.39 -4.74
C ASN A 856 0.65 -11.50 -5.70
N TYR A 857 1.58 -12.22 -6.32
CA TYR A 857 1.24 -13.29 -7.27
C TYR A 857 1.72 -14.63 -6.76
N LEU A 858 1.02 -15.70 -7.14
CA LEU A 858 1.47 -17.06 -6.92
C LEU A 858 1.68 -17.76 -8.26
N ILE A 859 2.92 -18.10 -8.57
CA ILE A 859 3.31 -18.80 -9.79
C ILE A 859 3.86 -20.16 -9.39
N GLN A 860 3.08 -21.21 -9.61
CA GLN A 860 3.45 -22.52 -9.12
C GLN A 860 3.25 -23.68 -10.08
N ASN A 861 4.15 -24.67 -9.99
CA ASN A 861 4.01 -25.96 -10.65
C ASN A 861 3.78 -25.87 -12.17
N ASN A 862 4.27 -24.82 -12.83
CA ASN A 862 4.18 -24.67 -14.28
C ASN A 862 5.37 -25.35 -14.97
N TYR A 863 5.14 -25.87 -16.18
CA TYR A 863 6.20 -26.35 -17.06
C TYR A 863 6.45 -25.32 -18.15
N ILE A 864 7.62 -24.69 -18.10
CA ILE A 864 8.07 -23.66 -19.04
C ILE A 864 9.23 -24.25 -19.83
N GLY A 865 9.00 -24.49 -21.12
CA GLY A 865 9.94 -25.15 -22.01
C GLY A 865 10.03 -26.67 -21.85
N ARG A 866 9.08 -27.31 -21.15
CA ARG A 866 8.95 -28.77 -21.10
C ARG A 866 7.57 -29.21 -21.56
N ASP A 867 7.53 -30.11 -22.55
CA ASP A 867 6.28 -30.65 -23.08
C ASP A 867 5.69 -31.79 -22.23
N THR A 868 4.49 -32.24 -22.61
CA THR A 868 3.78 -33.35 -21.96
C THR A 868 4.47 -34.71 -22.14
N ALA A 869 5.27 -34.87 -23.20
CA ALA A 869 6.12 -36.04 -23.42
C ALA A 869 7.39 -36.03 -22.55
N GLY A 870 7.63 -34.95 -21.82
CA GLY A 870 8.74 -34.79 -20.90
C GLY A 870 10.03 -34.26 -21.54
N ASN A 871 9.99 -33.84 -22.80
CA ASN A 871 11.13 -33.28 -23.52
C ASN A 871 11.40 -31.83 -23.10
N ASN A 872 12.68 -31.51 -22.84
CA ASN A 872 13.14 -30.16 -22.52
C ASN A 872 13.35 -29.35 -23.80
N VAL A 873 12.26 -28.91 -24.41
CA VAL A 873 12.25 -28.17 -25.67
C VAL A 873 12.81 -26.76 -25.51
N GLY A 874 12.43 -26.05 -24.44
CA GLY A 874 12.82 -24.69 -24.13
C GLY A 874 11.82 -23.61 -24.61
N VAL A 875 12.03 -22.40 -24.11
CA VAL A 875 11.52 -21.13 -24.64
C VAL A 875 12.70 -20.27 -25.14
N CYS A 876 12.44 -19.34 -26.06
CA CYS A 876 13.51 -18.55 -26.68
C CYS A 876 13.88 -17.29 -25.92
N GLY A 877 12.92 -16.64 -25.27
CA GLY A 877 13.19 -15.57 -24.33
C GLY A 877 13.39 -16.10 -22.91
N GLU A 878 12.90 -15.34 -21.95
CA GLU A 878 13.00 -15.64 -20.53
C GLU A 878 11.94 -16.66 -20.10
N GLY A 879 12.25 -17.46 -19.08
CA GLY A 879 11.27 -18.35 -18.46
C GLY A 879 10.17 -17.55 -17.74
N ILE A 880 10.55 -16.85 -16.67
CA ILE A 880 9.67 -15.96 -15.91
C ILE A 880 10.34 -14.60 -15.75
N ARG A 881 9.62 -13.54 -16.15
CA ARG A 881 10.00 -12.14 -15.92
C ARG A 881 9.16 -11.55 -14.81
N MET A 882 9.81 -11.03 -13.77
CA MET A 882 9.14 -10.42 -12.63
C MET A 882 9.40 -8.93 -12.58
N SER A 883 8.31 -8.15 -12.49
CA SER A 883 8.34 -6.71 -12.21
C SER A 883 7.59 -6.32 -10.93
N GLY A 884 6.91 -7.27 -10.27
CA GLY A 884 6.07 -7.06 -9.09
C GLY A 884 6.70 -7.55 -7.80
N ASP A 885 6.22 -7.00 -6.67
CA ASP A 885 6.59 -7.33 -5.29
C ASP A 885 5.74 -8.46 -4.69
N PHE A 886 6.16 -9.07 -3.58
CA PHE A 886 5.39 -10.09 -2.84
C PHE A 886 4.93 -11.28 -3.71
N THR A 887 5.75 -11.65 -4.69
CA THR A 887 5.49 -12.77 -5.61
C THR A 887 6.13 -14.04 -5.09
N VAL A 888 5.36 -15.13 -5.03
CA VAL A 888 5.88 -16.47 -4.75
C VAL A 888 5.99 -17.22 -6.07
N VAL A 889 7.22 -17.60 -6.42
CA VAL A 889 7.51 -18.49 -7.55
C VAL A 889 7.98 -19.81 -6.98
N GLN A 890 7.19 -20.87 -7.13
CA GLN A 890 7.52 -22.16 -6.54
C GLN A 890 7.25 -23.39 -7.41
N ASP A 891 8.03 -24.45 -7.22
CA ASP A 891 7.81 -25.76 -7.84
C ASP A 891 7.73 -25.76 -9.39
N ASN A 892 8.18 -24.69 -10.05
CA ASN A 892 8.14 -24.60 -11.52
C ASN A 892 9.29 -25.39 -12.15
N TYR A 893 9.07 -25.94 -13.34
CA TYR A 893 10.11 -26.54 -14.17
C TYR A 893 10.43 -25.60 -15.32
N ILE A 894 11.66 -25.09 -15.40
CA ILE A 894 12.01 -23.99 -16.32
C ILE A 894 13.21 -24.37 -17.19
N VAL A 895 13.01 -24.26 -18.50
CA VAL A 895 14.03 -24.45 -19.54
C VAL A 895 14.04 -23.21 -20.44
N ALA A 896 15.04 -22.35 -20.28
CA ALA A 896 15.22 -21.11 -21.06
C ALA A 896 16.61 -21.10 -21.70
N ARG A 897 16.79 -21.88 -22.77
CA ARG A 897 18.13 -22.23 -23.29
C ARG A 897 18.96 -21.04 -23.78
N GLN A 898 18.30 -19.95 -24.18
CA GLN A 898 18.95 -18.76 -24.76
C GLN A 898 18.87 -17.53 -23.85
N ASN A 899 18.38 -17.69 -22.61
CA ASN A 899 18.19 -16.57 -21.69
C ASN A 899 18.13 -17.02 -20.22
N ALA A 900 17.66 -16.13 -19.35
CA ALA A 900 17.43 -16.40 -17.93
C ALA A 900 16.21 -17.30 -17.71
N ALA A 901 16.31 -18.22 -16.75
CA ALA A 901 15.14 -18.93 -16.25
C ALA A 901 14.23 -17.99 -15.46
N LEU A 902 14.81 -17.19 -14.55
CA LEU A 902 14.16 -16.12 -13.82
C LEU A 902 14.88 -14.79 -14.08
N ASN A 903 14.17 -13.80 -14.59
CA ASN A 903 14.67 -12.44 -14.73
C ASN A 903 13.88 -11.49 -13.82
N HIS A 904 14.60 -10.83 -12.93
CA HIS A 904 14.03 -9.92 -11.96
C HIS A 904 14.48 -8.49 -12.31
N LEU A 905 13.58 -7.72 -12.91
CA LEU A 905 13.91 -6.41 -13.50
C LEU A 905 13.72 -5.16 -12.62
N PRO A 906 12.89 -5.09 -11.57
CA PRO A 906 12.49 -3.83 -10.96
C PRO A 906 13.48 -3.30 -9.91
N ASN A 907 13.31 -2.02 -9.56
CA ASN A 907 14.00 -1.36 -8.44
C ASN A 907 13.56 -1.94 -7.07
N VAL A 908 14.14 -1.44 -5.96
CA VAL A 908 13.84 -1.88 -4.56
C VAL A 908 12.35 -2.19 -4.36
N VAL A 909 11.52 -1.28 -4.87
CA VAL A 909 10.06 -1.25 -4.86
C VAL A 909 9.40 -2.52 -5.43
N GLY A 910 9.80 -2.96 -6.63
CA GLY A 910 9.22 -4.15 -7.27
C GLY A 910 9.99 -5.42 -6.98
N ALA A 911 11.08 -5.33 -6.21
CA ALA A 911 11.89 -6.47 -5.81
C ALA A 911 11.51 -7.07 -4.45
N ASN A 912 10.67 -6.34 -3.71
CA ASN A 912 10.45 -6.63 -2.32
C ASN A 912 9.66 -7.93 -2.10
N ALA A 913 10.08 -8.74 -1.12
CA ALA A 913 9.40 -9.98 -0.69
C ALA A 913 9.11 -11.01 -1.80
N ASN A 914 9.91 -11.05 -2.86
CA ASN A 914 9.78 -12.09 -3.88
C ASN A 914 10.48 -13.38 -3.41
N THR A 915 9.70 -14.46 -3.27
CA THR A 915 10.16 -15.76 -2.80
C THR A 915 10.37 -16.71 -3.98
N TYR A 916 11.55 -17.34 -4.03
CA TYR A 916 11.86 -18.45 -4.93
C TYR A 916 12.02 -19.72 -4.11
N ARG A 917 11.23 -20.75 -4.41
CA ARG A 917 11.29 -22.02 -3.68
C ARG A 917 11.11 -23.22 -4.60
N SER A 918 11.91 -24.26 -4.47
CA SER A 918 11.73 -25.53 -5.20
C SER A 918 11.70 -25.45 -6.73
N ASN A 919 12.05 -24.31 -7.34
CA ASN A 919 12.04 -24.18 -8.80
C ASN A 919 13.19 -25.00 -9.41
N ARG A 920 12.83 -25.86 -10.36
CA ARG A 920 13.77 -26.71 -11.09
C ARG A 920 14.19 -26.02 -12.38
N ILE A 921 15.43 -25.53 -12.41
CA ILE A 921 16.02 -24.86 -13.58
C ILE A 921 16.96 -25.83 -14.27
N VAL A 922 16.73 -26.08 -15.56
CA VAL A 922 17.50 -27.04 -16.36
C VAL A 922 17.89 -26.43 -17.69
N ALA A 923 19.18 -26.53 -18.04
CA ALA A 923 19.76 -26.14 -19.31
C ALA A 923 19.54 -24.68 -19.73
N SER A 924 19.24 -23.79 -18.78
CA SER A 924 19.10 -22.35 -19.00
C SER A 924 20.48 -21.67 -19.07
N GLN A 925 20.58 -20.55 -19.77
CA GLN A 925 21.86 -19.82 -19.86
C GLN A 925 22.25 -19.21 -18.51
N GLN A 926 21.26 -18.68 -17.79
CA GLN A 926 21.42 -18.12 -16.45
C GLN A 926 20.23 -18.55 -15.58
N ALA A 927 20.47 -18.90 -14.32
CA ALA A 927 19.40 -19.33 -13.41
C ALA A 927 18.52 -18.14 -12.98
N ILE A 928 19.13 -17.18 -12.28
CA ILE A 928 18.46 -15.99 -11.76
C ILE A 928 19.31 -14.77 -12.13
N ILE A 929 18.70 -13.78 -12.77
CA ILE A 929 19.34 -12.49 -13.07
C ILE A 929 18.59 -11.39 -12.34
N PHE A 930 19.35 -10.48 -11.74
CA PHE A 930 18.85 -9.20 -11.24
C PHE A 930 19.19 -8.11 -12.25
N GLY A 931 18.18 -7.34 -12.66
CA GLY A 931 18.31 -6.24 -13.60
C GLY A 931 19.09 -5.06 -13.01
N PRO A 932 19.54 -4.12 -13.85
CA PRO A 932 20.46 -3.05 -13.46
C PRO A 932 19.88 -2.03 -12.46
N ILE A 933 18.57 -2.04 -12.25
CA ILE A 933 17.90 -1.15 -11.29
C ILE A 933 17.66 -1.83 -9.94
N VAL A 934 17.91 -3.13 -9.81
CA VAL A 934 17.90 -3.84 -8.52
C VAL A 934 19.07 -3.30 -7.67
N PRO A 935 18.81 -2.85 -6.43
CA PRO A 935 19.84 -2.40 -5.50
C PRO A 935 20.98 -3.38 -5.31
N ASP A 936 22.18 -2.85 -5.10
CA ASP A 936 23.37 -3.65 -4.83
C ASP A 936 23.18 -4.59 -3.62
N ASP A 937 22.43 -4.12 -2.61
CA ASP A 937 22.09 -4.87 -1.39
C ASP A 937 21.44 -6.23 -1.67
N LEU A 938 20.64 -6.36 -2.74
CA LEU A 938 20.05 -7.65 -3.15
C LEU A 938 20.83 -8.29 -4.31
N ALA A 939 21.24 -7.50 -5.31
CA ALA A 939 21.90 -8.03 -6.51
C ALA A 939 23.24 -8.73 -6.18
N PHE A 940 23.94 -8.25 -5.15
CA PHE A 940 25.23 -8.80 -4.73
C PHE A 940 25.18 -9.58 -3.41
N PHE A 941 24.03 -9.69 -2.75
CA PHE A 941 23.88 -10.54 -1.56
C PHE A 941 24.24 -12.00 -1.89
N ASN A 942 25.19 -12.57 -1.16
CA ASN A 942 25.57 -13.97 -1.35
C ASN A 942 24.73 -14.87 -0.42
N PRO A 943 24.11 -15.95 -0.94
CA PRO A 943 23.35 -16.89 -0.11
C PRO A 943 24.25 -17.63 0.89
N GLY A 944 23.62 -18.30 1.86
CA GLY A 944 24.27 -19.14 2.86
C GLY A 944 25.32 -20.08 2.26
N LYS A 945 26.53 -20.02 2.81
CA LYS A 945 27.71 -20.73 2.33
C LYS A 945 27.75 -22.14 2.89
N VAL A 946 28.01 -23.14 2.05
CA VAL A 946 28.35 -24.50 2.52
C VAL A 946 29.80 -24.48 2.96
N THR A 947 30.07 -24.90 4.20
CA THR A 947 31.43 -24.99 4.74
C THR A 947 31.93 -26.43 4.86
N VAL A 948 31.03 -27.41 4.98
CA VAL A 948 31.38 -28.84 5.08
C VAL A 948 30.34 -29.69 4.36
N ILE A 949 30.81 -30.66 3.57
CA ILE A 949 30.02 -31.78 3.03
C ILE A 949 30.71 -33.08 3.45
N ASP A 950 30.13 -33.78 4.42
CA ASP A 950 30.64 -35.06 4.96
C ASP A 950 29.58 -36.16 4.80
N GLY A 951 29.72 -36.96 3.74
CA GLY A 951 28.74 -37.97 3.34
C GLY A 951 27.38 -37.32 3.03
N THR A 952 26.41 -37.51 3.93
CA THR A 952 25.08 -36.88 3.85
C THR A 952 24.94 -35.64 4.72
N ARG A 953 25.90 -35.34 5.60
CA ARG A 953 25.82 -34.18 6.50
C ARG A 953 26.41 -32.95 5.83
N VAL A 954 25.63 -31.88 5.79
CA VAL A 954 26.03 -30.58 5.25
C VAL A 954 25.95 -29.56 6.37
N ARG A 955 26.97 -28.72 6.47
CA ARG A 955 27.00 -27.57 7.39
C ARG A 955 27.37 -26.32 6.63
N GLY A 956 26.92 -25.18 7.14
CA GLY A 956 27.21 -23.90 6.53
C GLY A 956 27.03 -22.71 7.46
N THR A 957 27.33 -21.54 6.91
CA THR A 957 27.26 -20.23 7.57
C THR A 957 26.49 -19.24 6.69
N SER A 958 26.46 -17.97 7.10
CA SER A 958 26.10 -16.87 6.20
C SER A 958 27.03 -16.82 4.98
N GLY A 959 26.57 -16.18 3.90
CA GLY A 959 27.40 -15.97 2.71
C GLY A 959 28.55 -15.00 2.99
N ASP A 960 29.61 -15.12 2.21
CA ASP A 960 30.72 -14.14 2.26
C ASP A 960 30.22 -12.76 1.76
N PRO A 961 30.80 -11.62 2.20
CA PRO A 961 30.37 -10.30 1.78
C PRO A 961 30.34 -10.12 0.25
N GLY A 962 29.21 -9.61 -0.26
CA GLY A 962 28.98 -9.34 -1.67
C GLY A 962 29.94 -8.28 -2.21
N GLN A 963 30.42 -8.46 -3.44
CA GLN A 963 31.37 -7.52 -4.07
C GLN A 963 30.72 -6.81 -5.26
N PRO A 964 30.12 -5.62 -5.07
CA PRO A 964 29.60 -4.82 -6.16
C PRO A 964 30.73 -4.29 -7.07
N PRO A 965 30.48 -4.05 -8.36
CA PRO A 965 31.48 -3.53 -9.29
C PRO A 965 31.87 -2.08 -8.96
N GLY A 966 33.02 -1.64 -9.47
CA GLY A 966 33.44 -0.24 -9.40
C GLY A 966 34.00 0.22 -8.04
N GLY A 967 34.40 -0.71 -7.17
CA GLY A 967 35.04 -0.39 -5.89
C GLY A 967 34.10 0.14 -4.81
N ARG A 968 32.79 -0.09 -4.96
CA ARG A 968 31.79 0.21 -3.93
C ARG A 968 32.03 -0.67 -2.68
N PRO A 969 31.60 -0.23 -1.48
CA PRO A 969 31.76 -1.02 -0.26
C PRO A 969 31.16 -2.43 -0.39
N PRO A 970 31.76 -3.45 0.25
CA PRO A 970 31.17 -4.79 0.30
C PRO A 970 29.78 -4.79 0.94
N ILE A 971 28.89 -5.62 0.42
CA ILE A 971 27.54 -5.82 0.96
C ILE A 971 27.58 -6.87 2.07
N ASP A 972 27.03 -6.56 3.24
CA ASP A 972 26.88 -7.54 4.32
C ASP A 972 25.89 -8.64 3.88
N SER A 973 26.38 -9.89 3.84
CA SER A 973 25.58 -11.07 3.48
C SER A 973 25.23 -11.93 4.71
N SER A 974 25.29 -11.33 5.91
CA SER A 974 24.82 -11.93 7.15
C SER A 974 23.33 -12.30 7.03
N CYS A 975 23.03 -13.58 7.24
CA CYS A 975 21.67 -14.11 7.04
C CYS A 975 21.14 -14.81 8.32
N PRO A 976 21.05 -14.09 9.47
CA PRO A 976 20.51 -14.68 10.69
C PRO A 976 19.04 -15.09 10.47
N PHE A 977 18.69 -16.28 10.96
CA PHE A 977 17.34 -16.84 10.85
C PHE A 977 16.80 -17.08 9.43
N CYS A 978 17.59 -16.89 8.38
CA CYS A 978 17.18 -17.14 7.00
C CYS A 978 16.77 -18.59 6.77
N THR A 979 15.87 -18.80 5.81
CA THR A 979 15.64 -20.13 5.23
C THR A 979 16.69 -20.39 4.17
N ILE A 980 17.46 -21.46 4.31
CA ILE A 980 18.44 -21.92 3.32
C ILE A 980 17.85 -23.09 2.57
N GLU A 981 17.70 -22.96 1.25
CA GLU A 981 17.31 -24.07 0.38
C GLU A 981 18.55 -24.66 -0.30
N ILE A 982 18.65 -25.99 -0.30
CA ILE A 982 19.77 -26.72 -0.88
C ILE A 982 19.31 -27.40 -2.18
N PHE A 983 20.02 -27.12 -3.27
CA PHE A 983 19.76 -27.71 -4.58
C PHE A 983 20.90 -28.61 -5.02
N LEU A 984 20.54 -29.67 -5.76
CA LEU A 984 21.48 -30.48 -6.51
C LEU A 984 21.82 -29.78 -7.82
N ASP A 985 23.11 -29.77 -8.15
CA ASP A 985 23.61 -29.34 -9.45
C ASP A 985 24.57 -30.40 -10.00
N ASN A 986 24.65 -30.50 -11.33
CA ASN A 986 25.66 -31.30 -12.00
C ASN A 986 26.92 -30.42 -12.16
N ARG A 987 28.11 -31.01 -12.24
CA ARG A 987 29.38 -30.25 -12.28
C ARG A 987 29.67 -29.61 -13.65
N ASP A 988 28.64 -29.29 -14.45
CA ASP A 988 28.86 -28.53 -15.66
C ASP A 988 29.08 -27.03 -15.34
N ASN A 989 29.30 -26.23 -16.38
CA ASN A 989 29.61 -24.81 -16.23
C ASN A 989 28.35 -23.92 -16.12
N ARG A 990 27.16 -24.52 -16.05
CA ARG A 990 25.90 -23.82 -15.93
C ARG A 990 25.51 -23.74 -14.46
N VAL A 991 24.73 -22.72 -14.14
CA VAL A 991 24.14 -22.60 -12.82
C VAL A 991 22.76 -23.22 -12.93
N GLU A 992 22.54 -24.34 -12.28
CA GLU A 992 21.28 -25.08 -12.34
C GLU A 992 20.73 -25.36 -10.94
N THR A 993 19.44 -25.65 -10.88
CA THR A 993 18.76 -26.11 -9.66
C THR A 993 18.02 -27.41 -9.99
N LEU A 994 18.78 -28.45 -10.35
CA LEU A 994 18.24 -29.67 -10.95
C LEU A 994 17.24 -30.41 -10.06
N GLN A 995 17.37 -30.25 -8.75
CA GLN A 995 16.46 -30.79 -7.76
C GLN A 995 16.59 -30.00 -6.45
N SER A 996 15.47 -29.61 -5.83
CA SER A 996 15.48 -29.18 -4.43
C SER A 996 15.63 -30.40 -3.53
N LEU A 997 16.66 -30.40 -2.68
CA LEU A 997 16.95 -31.47 -1.73
C LEU A 997 16.27 -31.22 -0.38
N GLY A 998 15.87 -29.99 -0.12
CA GLY A 998 15.15 -29.57 1.08
C GLY A 998 15.60 -28.19 1.58
N THR A 999 15.02 -27.78 2.71
CA THR A 999 15.33 -26.50 3.37
C THR A 999 15.80 -26.72 4.80
N THR A 1000 16.55 -25.75 5.32
CA THR A 1000 16.93 -25.64 6.73
C THR A 1000 16.87 -24.18 7.17
N GLN A 1001 16.89 -23.93 8.47
CA GLN A 1001 16.89 -22.57 9.03
C GLN A 1001 18.25 -22.25 9.66
N ALA A 1002 18.78 -21.07 9.36
CA ALA A 1002 19.97 -20.56 10.02
C ALA A 1002 19.68 -20.12 11.46
N ASP A 1003 20.65 -20.23 12.35
CA ASP A 1003 20.55 -19.71 13.72
C ASP A 1003 20.73 -18.18 13.75
N ARG A 1004 20.74 -17.61 14.96
CA ARG A 1004 20.93 -16.16 15.18
C ARG A 1004 22.30 -15.63 14.71
N ASN A 1005 23.27 -16.50 14.52
CA ASN A 1005 24.62 -16.18 14.04
C ASN A 1005 24.77 -16.52 12.54
N GLY A 1006 23.71 -17.03 11.89
CA GLY A 1006 23.75 -17.45 10.50
C GLY A 1006 24.32 -18.86 10.26
N ASN A 1007 24.57 -19.67 11.29
CA ASN A 1007 25.01 -21.05 11.11
C ASN A 1007 23.83 -21.97 10.81
N TRP A 1008 24.05 -23.01 10.00
CA TRP A 1008 23.02 -23.99 9.65
C TRP A 1008 23.58 -25.38 9.41
N ALA A 1009 22.71 -26.37 9.49
CA ALA A 1009 23.02 -27.77 9.18
C ALA A 1009 21.85 -28.43 8.43
N PHE A 1010 22.17 -29.38 7.56
CA PHE A 1010 21.21 -30.13 6.76
C PHE A 1010 21.67 -31.58 6.57
N THR A 1011 20.73 -32.51 6.36
CA THR A 1011 21.04 -33.92 6.04
C THR A 1011 20.47 -34.25 4.66
N LEU A 1012 21.35 -34.56 3.72
CA LEU A 1012 21.00 -34.96 2.36
C LEU A 1012 20.27 -36.30 2.36
N PRO A 1013 19.34 -36.52 1.41
CA PRO A 1013 18.67 -37.81 1.24
C PRO A 1013 19.63 -38.93 0.81
N ALA A 1014 20.75 -38.59 0.16
CA ALA A 1014 21.82 -39.50 -0.23
C ALA A 1014 23.15 -38.74 -0.33
N ALA A 1015 24.27 -39.46 -0.26
CA ALA A 1015 25.58 -38.87 -0.50
C ALA A 1015 25.72 -38.43 -1.96
N LEU A 1016 26.46 -37.36 -2.20
CA LEU A 1016 26.72 -36.84 -3.55
C LEU A 1016 27.65 -37.79 -4.31
N THR A 1017 27.40 -37.94 -5.61
CA THR A 1017 28.32 -38.59 -6.53
C THR A 1017 29.42 -37.63 -6.99
N ASP A 1018 30.48 -38.17 -7.63
CA ASP A 1018 31.60 -37.39 -8.16
C ASP A 1018 31.21 -36.39 -9.27
N GLN A 1019 29.98 -36.46 -9.78
CA GLN A 1019 29.46 -35.54 -10.80
C GLN A 1019 28.44 -34.55 -10.24
N GLN A 1020 28.23 -34.56 -8.93
CA GLN A 1020 27.25 -33.72 -8.25
C GLN A 1020 27.94 -32.70 -7.34
N GLY A 1021 27.25 -31.58 -7.15
CA GLY A 1021 27.54 -30.57 -6.16
C GLY A 1021 26.26 -29.97 -5.60
N LEU A 1022 26.40 -29.02 -4.69
CA LEU A 1022 25.30 -28.31 -4.06
C LEU A 1022 25.30 -26.84 -4.46
N ARG A 1023 24.10 -26.29 -4.62
CA ARG A 1023 23.84 -24.85 -4.66
C ARG A 1023 22.94 -24.48 -3.49
N THR A 1024 22.98 -23.23 -3.10
CA THR A 1024 22.07 -22.66 -2.10
C THR A 1024 21.35 -21.43 -2.62
N VAL A 1025 20.14 -21.23 -2.10
CA VAL A 1025 19.40 -19.96 -2.15
C VAL A 1025 19.01 -19.63 -0.73
N SER A 1026 19.07 -18.34 -0.36
CA SER A 1026 18.62 -17.87 0.94
C SER A 1026 17.36 -17.04 0.79
N THR A 1027 16.42 -17.21 1.72
CA THR A 1027 15.22 -16.38 1.83
C THR A 1027 15.23 -15.71 3.19
N ALA A 1028 15.20 -14.38 3.19
CA ALA A 1028 15.12 -13.59 4.41
C ALA A 1028 13.81 -13.89 5.13
N ASN A 1029 13.89 -14.23 6.42
CA ASN A 1029 12.69 -14.47 7.24
C ASN A 1029 12.30 -13.24 8.08
N ASN A 1030 13.09 -12.16 8.00
CA ASN A 1030 12.87 -10.91 8.70
C ASN A 1030 13.12 -9.71 7.79
N TYR A 1031 12.47 -8.60 8.12
CA TYR A 1031 12.76 -7.32 7.49
C TYR A 1031 14.21 -6.90 7.79
N GLY A 1032 14.89 -6.36 6.78
CA GLY A 1032 16.23 -5.77 6.93
C GLY A 1032 17.38 -6.78 7.03
N VAL A 1033 17.12 -8.09 6.98
CA VAL A 1033 18.21 -9.10 6.86
C VAL A 1033 18.95 -8.92 5.55
N ILE A 1034 18.21 -8.77 4.45
CA ILE A 1034 18.72 -8.11 3.26
C ILE A 1034 18.32 -6.65 3.42
N ASN A 1035 19.30 -5.73 3.39
CA ASN A 1035 19.09 -4.33 3.77
C ASN A 1035 17.91 -3.71 3.00
N GLN A 1036 16.97 -3.09 3.73
CA GLN A 1036 15.74 -2.49 3.19
C GLN A 1036 14.74 -3.46 2.54
N TYR A 1037 14.92 -4.78 2.63
CA TYR A 1037 13.97 -5.76 2.10
C TYR A 1037 13.10 -6.39 3.18
N GLU A 1038 11.87 -6.73 2.80
CA GLU A 1038 10.91 -7.45 3.63
C GLU A 1038 11.23 -8.95 3.68
N ALA A 1039 10.71 -9.59 4.74
CA ALA A 1039 10.70 -11.04 4.84
C ALA A 1039 10.05 -11.68 3.58
N GLY A 1040 10.56 -12.84 3.18
CA GLY A 1040 10.19 -13.54 1.94
C GLY A 1040 11.08 -13.20 0.75
N THR A 1041 12.02 -12.25 0.86
CA THR A 1041 12.93 -11.92 -0.25
C THR A 1041 14.00 -13.01 -0.43
N SER A 1042 14.05 -13.63 -1.60
CA SER A 1042 15.05 -14.64 -1.98
C SER A 1042 16.24 -14.06 -2.74
N THR A 1043 17.43 -14.63 -2.50
CA THR A 1043 18.68 -14.25 -3.16
C THR A 1043 18.84 -14.89 -4.54
N LYS A 1044 19.94 -14.57 -5.23
CA LYS A 1044 20.45 -15.38 -6.35
C LYS A 1044 20.87 -16.79 -5.88
N VAL A 1045 21.14 -17.66 -6.86
CA VAL A 1045 21.75 -18.99 -6.66
C VAL A 1045 23.24 -18.83 -6.34
N SER A 1046 23.75 -19.62 -5.41
CA SER A 1046 25.15 -19.61 -4.98
C SER A 1046 26.14 -20.07 -6.06
N GLU A 1047 27.42 -19.98 -5.75
CA GLU A 1047 28.44 -20.82 -6.39
C GLU A 1047 28.23 -22.31 -6.13
N LEU A 1048 28.95 -23.17 -6.86
CA LEU A 1048 28.85 -24.63 -6.73
C LEU A 1048 29.75 -25.11 -5.59
N TYR A 1049 29.20 -25.84 -4.64
CA TYR A 1049 29.95 -26.47 -3.56
C TYR A 1049 30.13 -27.97 -3.83
N ILE A 1050 31.37 -28.46 -3.81
CA ILE A 1050 31.70 -29.87 -4.04
C ILE A 1050 32.43 -30.51 -2.85
N PRO A 1051 32.25 -31.83 -2.59
CA PRO A 1051 32.97 -32.51 -1.53
C PRO A 1051 34.49 -32.46 -1.72
N GLY A 1052 35.23 -32.15 -0.66
CA GLY A 1052 36.69 -32.28 -0.61
C GLY A 1052 37.51 -31.08 -1.07
N GLU A 1053 36.88 -29.99 -1.51
CA GLU A 1053 37.57 -28.69 -1.66
C GLU A 1053 37.53 -27.92 -0.33
N GLU A 1054 38.34 -28.37 0.64
CA GLU A 1054 38.71 -27.50 1.77
C GLU A 1054 39.67 -26.42 1.25
N GLU A 1055 39.19 -25.17 1.16
CA GLU A 1055 40.00 -23.96 0.97
C GLU A 1055 41.04 -24.00 -0.17
N GLY A 1056 40.61 -23.76 -1.41
CA GLY A 1056 41.57 -23.47 -2.48
C GLY A 1056 40.93 -23.22 -3.83
N PHE A 1057 40.66 -21.96 -4.14
CA PHE A 1057 40.29 -21.53 -5.50
C PHE A 1057 41.31 -22.09 -6.51
N ALA A 1058 40.89 -23.03 -7.36
CA ALA A 1058 41.51 -23.18 -8.66
C ALA A 1058 41.11 -21.97 -9.52
N VAL A 1059 41.91 -20.90 -9.44
CA VAL A 1059 41.80 -19.75 -10.34
C VAL A 1059 42.07 -20.24 -11.76
N PHE A 1060 41.03 -20.41 -12.57
CA PHE A 1060 41.18 -20.55 -14.01
C PHE A 1060 41.48 -19.16 -14.59
N LEU A 1061 42.77 -18.85 -14.76
CA LEU A 1061 43.19 -17.69 -15.54
C LEU A 1061 42.70 -17.86 -16.99
N PRO A 1062 42.17 -16.80 -17.65
CA PRO A 1062 41.77 -16.88 -19.04
C PRO A 1062 42.98 -17.18 -19.92
N LEU A 1063 42.85 -18.24 -20.73
CA LEU A 1063 43.84 -18.68 -21.69
C LEU A 1063 43.95 -17.60 -22.79
N VAL A 1064 44.95 -16.73 -22.69
CA VAL A 1064 45.35 -15.85 -23.80
C VAL A 1064 45.88 -16.76 -24.91
N ARG A 1065 45.05 -17.01 -25.94
CA ARG A 1065 45.56 -17.54 -27.21
C ARG A 1065 46.41 -16.45 -27.87
N ARG A 1066 47.68 -16.78 -28.12
CA ARG A 1066 48.52 -16.02 -29.06
C ARG A 1066 48.00 -16.18 -30.48
#